data_AF-A0A7Y9WCR0-F1
#
_entry.id   AF-A0A7Y9WCR0-F1
#
_cell.length_a   1.000
_cell.length_b   1.000
_cell.length_c   1.000
_cell.angle_alpha   90.00
_cell.angle_beta   90.00
_cell.angle_gamma   90.00
#
_symmetry.space_group_name_H-M   'P 1'
#
loop_
_entity.id
_entity.type
_entity.pdbx_description
1 polymer ?
#
loop_
_entity_poly.entity_id
_entity_poly.type
_entity_poly.pdbx_seq_one_letter_code
_entity_poly.pdbx_strand_id
1 'polypeptide(L)'
;MKRARQQVGKVVVDDLYVHRDSIEHLDAPLRNRISALIATAPSHAREQANVIKVNCRVARISLLAYADFFEDPFPSLMESWTIADVEVRSTVYRSYAESLNPPILHRKELLLSSEHALRPAFEEITRSAEVLGLFDDTATIGFKANWLRHIASKGYQLVGTQFVPIGNDVTDLSEPSECTGTPVLRHLTALTRNVLSAPVQLLARHGLLPNDWTVFDYGCGKGDDVATLCQHRYVASGWDPFFSPDNRVEPADVVNLGFVLNVIEDEAERFEALKRAFSLAKKVMAVAVMLKTSNTSGTPYKDGVLTSRSTFQKYFLQEELRQYLAHALDEDVFLAGPGVAFVFRDKNLEQRFSTSRYRRRGLAKRLLSLPRTPKAPDNKEHIPRAPRAITEEARRTLALMWEAALDLGRIPERDEIQFVPAIEEYFGSVTKAARLLVRHFDINQLKVAAAARADDLCVFFAMQCFAKRAPYRSLEQRLRRDIKTFFGDYRSAQDAGMRLLLRASDSEELRAGCALAAELGMGWLDPERALHLPLSVVDRLPPVLRAYVGCGLLVYGNVGDAQLAKIHAFSGKLTLTEYEEFDTAPLPRLVKRAKINIRKQDYEVFEYGGRYEKPLLYFKSRYLNEEYSNYSEQEAFDRALERLEPFDAGAYGASASDLAERLELHRWLIDGFVLRRSDSIPSLDQPCGKRFRYRDLIECGETQHRLRMPNMPVRPETYNALHDLATTILDPVVEYFGPIRLTYGFSSRDLSRQIPSRIAPRLDQHAAYEFDGQGKMICPRGGAACDFIVDDEDMEEVARWIMANLPFDRLYYYGNDRPIHVSYAEAPEGLAYEMKAATNGRRLPRPFRSR
;
A
#
# COMPACT_ATOMS: atom_id res chain seq x y z
N MET A 1 9.46 39.37 -31.47
CA MET A 1 8.24 38.53 -31.53
C MET A 1 8.62 37.10 -31.18
N LYS A 2 8.12 36.60 -30.04
CA LYS A 2 8.31 35.23 -29.54
C LYS A 2 7.64 34.22 -30.48
N ARG A 3 8.34 33.16 -30.87
CA ARG A 3 7.73 31.83 -31.07
C ARG A 3 8.33 30.92 -30.02
N ALA A 4 7.66 30.81 -28.88
CA ALA A 4 7.80 29.62 -28.05
C ALA A 4 7.33 28.45 -28.92
N ARG A 5 8.26 27.66 -29.45
CA ARG A 5 7.91 26.32 -29.95
C ARG A 5 7.39 25.58 -28.72
N GLN A 6 6.09 25.32 -28.67
CA GLN A 6 5.50 24.43 -27.67
C GLN A 6 6.24 23.09 -27.78
N GLN A 7 7.03 22.76 -26.75
CA GLN A 7 7.79 21.52 -26.71
C GLN A 7 6.80 20.36 -26.61
N VAL A 8 6.95 19.39 -27.51
CA VAL A 8 6.11 18.18 -27.55
C VAL A 8 6.48 17.27 -26.37
N GLY A 9 5.47 16.79 -25.64
CA GLY A 9 5.63 15.87 -24.51
C GLY A 9 5.19 16.44 -23.16
N LYS A 10 4.80 15.53 -22.27
CA LYS A 10 4.37 15.85 -20.90
C LYS A 10 5.54 15.63 -19.93
N VAL A 11 5.96 16.67 -19.24
CA VAL A 11 6.99 16.57 -18.19
C VAL A 11 6.30 16.40 -16.84
N VAL A 12 6.65 15.33 -16.11
CA VAL A 12 6.24 15.10 -14.73
C VAL A 12 7.50 14.94 -13.90
N VAL A 13 7.82 15.96 -13.11
CA VAL A 13 9.08 16.04 -12.36
C VAL A 13 10.27 15.91 -13.32
N ASP A 14 11.04 14.81 -13.26
CA ASP A 14 12.20 14.58 -14.12
C ASP A 14 11.91 13.66 -15.31
N ASP A 15 10.66 13.23 -15.48
CA ASP A 15 10.27 12.27 -16.50
C ASP A 15 9.48 12.95 -17.63
N LEU A 16 10.00 12.87 -18.86
CA LEU A 16 9.32 13.30 -20.07
C LEU A 16 8.57 12.12 -20.70
N TYR A 17 7.27 12.28 -20.93
CA TYR A 17 6.40 11.32 -21.59
C TYR A 17 6.05 11.79 -22.99
N VAL A 18 6.24 10.95 -24.00
CA VAL A 18 5.98 11.26 -25.41
C VAL A 18 5.31 10.07 -26.09
N HIS A 19 4.30 10.31 -26.92
CA HIS A 19 3.71 9.27 -27.76
C HIS A 19 4.66 8.90 -28.90
N ARG A 20 4.69 7.63 -29.33
CA ARG A 20 5.59 7.15 -30.38
C ARG A 20 5.48 7.94 -31.69
N ASP A 21 4.26 8.35 -32.05
CA ASP A 21 3.98 9.13 -33.27
C ASP A 21 4.50 10.57 -33.19
N SER A 22 4.91 11.02 -32.01
CA SER A 22 5.36 12.41 -31.78
C SER A 22 6.85 12.53 -31.50
N ILE A 23 7.60 11.42 -31.56
CA ILE A 23 9.07 11.38 -31.38
C ILE A 23 9.79 12.24 -32.42
N GLU A 24 9.29 12.29 -33.66
CA GLU A 24 9.94 13.03 -34.74
C GLU A 24 10.02 14.55 -34.49
N HIS A 25 9.07 15.07 -33.70
CA HIS A 25 8.98 16.48 -33.33
C HIS A 25 9.86 16.87 -32.14
N LEU A 26 10.57 15.92 -31.53
CA LEU A 26 11.57 16.20 -30.49
C LEU A 26 12.85 16.79 -31.08
N ASP A 27 13.65 17.43 -30.23
CA ASP A 27 14.98 17.90 -30.57
C ASP A 27 15.91 16.74 -30.96
N ALA A 28 16.84 17.00 -31.88
CA ALA A 28 17.69 15.97 -32.47
C ALA A 28 18.49 15.13 -31.45
N PRO A 29 19.09 15.72 -30.38
CA PRO A 29 19.80 14.94 -29.36
C PRO A 29 18.89 13.93 -28.65
N LEU A 30 17.72 14.38 -28.19
CA LEU A 30 16.77 13.54 -27.47
C LEU A 30 16.19 12.45 -28.37
N ARG A 31 15.83 12.80 -29.61
CA ARG A 31 15.33 11.84 -30.61
C ARG A 31 16.35 10.73 -30.88
N ASN A 32 17.62 11.08 -31.08
CA ASN A 32 18.68 10.09 -31.32
C ASN A 32 18.88 9.17 -30.10
N ARG A 33 18.83 9.71 -28.88
CA ARG A 33 18.92 8.94 -27.64
C ARG A 33 17.75 7.95 -27.51
N ILE A 34 16.52 8.39 -27.76
CA ILE A 34 15.33 7.53 -27.72
C ILE A 34 15.44 6.40 -28.75
N SER A 35 15.77 6.72 -30.01
CA SER A 35 15.90 5.73 -31.08
C SER A 35 16.96 4.66 -30.79
N ALA A 36 18.13 5.07 -30.28
CA ALA A 36 19.20 4.14 -29.92
C ALA A 36 18.76 3.17 -28.81
N LEU A 37 18.04 3.67 -27.80
CA LEU A 37 17.57 2.86 -26.68
C LEU A 37 16.41 1.94 -27.05
N ILE A 38 15.46 2.41 -27.88
CA ILE A 38 14.40 1.56 -28.44
C ILE A 38 15.01 0.39 -29.20
N ALA A 39 16.09 0.60 -29.98
CA ALA A 39 16.74 -0.47 -30.73
C ALA A 39 17.32 -1.60 -29.84
N THR A 40 17.61 -1.31 -28.56
CA THR A 40 18.08 -2.31 -27.59
C THR A 40 16.95 -3.08 -26.90
N ALA A 41 15.69 -2.64 -27.04
CA ALA A 41 14.56 -3.24 -26.37
C ALA A 41 14.09 -4.55 -27.05
N PRO A 42 13.47 -5.48 -26.28
CA PRO A 42 12.84 -6.67 -26.84
C PRO A 42 11.87 -6.34 -27.99
N SER A 43 11.76 -7.22 -29.00
CA SER A 43 10.87 -7.00 -30.16
C SER A 43 9.44 -6.69 -29.76
N HIS A 44 8.89 -7.48 -28.83
CA HIS A 44 7.56 -7.28 -28.28
C HIS A 44 7.37 -5.89 -27.66
N ALA A 45 8.35 -5.41 -26.88
CA ALA A 45 8.30 -4.07 -26.29
C ALA A 45 8.28 -2.96 -27.35
N ARG A 46 9.04 -3.13 -28.44
CA ARG A 46 9.08 -2.16 -29.56
C ARG A 46 7.77 -2.11 -30.36
N GLU A 47 7.11 -3.25 -30.49
CA GLU A 47 5.86 -3.38 -31.24
C GLU A 47 4.70 -2.79 -30.45
N GLN A 48 4.58 -3.12 -29.16
CA GLN A 48 3.41 -2.78 -28.35
C GLN A 48 3.46 -1.42 -27.66
N ALA A 49 4.64 -0.88 -27.35
CA ALA A 49 4.73 0.38 -26.65
C ALA A 49 4.26 1.55 -27.53
N ASN A 50 3.31 2.32 -27.01
CA ASN A 50 2.80 3.54 -27.64
C ASN A 50 3.27 4.81 -26.93
N VAL A 51 3.74 4.72 -25.68
CA VAL A 51 4.30 5.84 -24.92
C VAL A 51 5.72 5.54 -24.48
N ILE A 52 6.60 6.53 -24.63
CA ILE A 52 7.99 6.49 -24.20
C ILE A 52 8.14 7.46 -23.04
N LYS A 53 8.64 6.96 -21.92
CA LYS A 53 8.99 7.74 -20.73
C LYS A 53 10.51 7.85 -20.62
N VAL A 54 11.04 9.07 -20.66
CA VAL A 54 12.47 9.34 -20.58
C VAL A 54 12.77 10.11 -19.30
N ASN A 55 13.68 9.59 -18.47
CA ASN A 55 14.18 10.38 -17.36
C ASN A 55 15.25 11.36 -17.85
N CYS A 56 15.07 12.64 -17.51
CA CYS A 56 15.93 13.74 -17.93
C CYS A 56 17.21 13.86 -17.08
N ARG A 57 17.22 13.32 -15.85
CA ARG A 57 18.38 13.36 -14.94
C ARG A 57 19.27 12.13 -15.07
N VAL A 58 18.68 10.94 -15.09
CA VAL A 58 19.38 9.65 -15.20
C VAL A 58 19.15 9.00 -16.56
N ALA A 59 20.07 8.12 -16.96
CA ALA A 59 20.05 7.41 -18.24
C ALA A 59 18.97 6.29 -18.31
N ARG A 60 17.78 6.53 -17.78
CA ARG A 60 16.67 5.56 -17.68
C ARG A 60 15.56 5.86 -18.68
N ILE A 61 15.09 4.84 -19.41
CA ILE A 61 13.91 4.91 -20.28
C ILE A 61 12.93 3.80 -19.93
N SER A 62 11.63 4.11 -19.99
CA SER A 62 10.57 3.11 -19.94
C SER A 62 9.72 3.13 -21.21
N LEU A 63 9.49 1.95 -21.79
CA LEU A 63 8.54 1.73 -22.87
C LEU A 63 7.21 1.29 -22.24
N LEU A 64 6.12 1.98 -22.58
CA LEU A 64 4.81 1.82 -21.94
C LEU A 64 3.76 1.49 -23.00
N ALA A 65 3.01 0.41 -22.79
CA ALA A 65 1.90 0.00 -23.64
C ALA A 65 0.58 0.31 -22.94
N TYR A 66 -0.08 1.40 -23.35
CA TYR A 66 -1.42 1.75 -22.88
C TYR A 66 -2.48 1.13 -23.79
N ALA A 67 -3.46 0.41 -23.23
CA ALA A 67 -4.57 -0.13 -23.99
C ALA A 67 -5.46 1.00 -24.54
N ASP A 68 -5.99 0.81 -25.75
CA ASP A 68 -7.03 1.68 -26.33
C ASP A 68 -6.69 3.18 -26.21
N PHE A 69 -5.42 3.54 -26.49
CA PHE A 69 -4.87 4.86 -26.22
C PHE A 69 -5.68 6.00 -26.83
N PHE A 70 -6.28 5.80 -28.00
CA PHE A 70 -7.05 6.84 -28.68
C PHE A 70 -8.52 6.84 -28.25
N GLU A 71 -9.05 5.69 -27.85
CA GLU A 71 -10.46 5.45 -27.55
C GLU A 71 -10.82 5.71 -26.07
N ASP A 72 -10.01 5.23 -25.13
CA ASP A 72 -10.23 5.41 -23.69
C ASP A 72 -9.74 6.81 -23.25
N PRO A 73 -10.58 7.66 -22.61
CA PRO A 73 -10.13 8.97 -22.13
C PRO A 73 -8.96 8.91 -21.14
N PHE A 74 -8.87 7.85 -20.33
CA PHE A 74 -7.83 7.63 -19.33
C PHE A 74 -7.25 6.22 -19.48
N PRO A 75 -6.48 5.97 -20.56
CA PRO A 75 -6.13 4.62 -20.95
C PRO A 75 -5.27 3.95 -19.87
N SER A 76 -5.53 2.67 -19.64
CA SER A 76 -4.85 1.87 -18.62
C SER A 76 -3.53 1.32 -19.17
N LEU A 77 -2.47 1.36 -18.35
CA LEU A 77 -1.18 0.77 -18.67
C LEU A 77 -1.32 -0.75 -18.59
N MET A 78 -0.97 -1.46 -19.67
CA MET A 78 -1.00 -2.91 -19.74
C MET A 78 0.37 -3.52 -19.47
N GLU A 79 1.41 -2.94 -20.04
CA GLU A 79 2.77 -3.46 -19.95
C GLU A 79 3.79 -2.32 -19.85
N SER A 80 4.88 -2.58 -19.14
CA SER A 80 6.00 -1.65 -19.06
C SER A 80 7.34 -2.38 -19.10
N TRP A 81 8.30 -1.79 -19.82
CA TRP A 81 9.68 -2.25 -19.87
C TRP A 81 10.59 -1.08 -19.49
N THR A 82 11.33 -1.22 -18.41
CA THR A 82 12.29 -0.19 -17.94
C THR A 82 13.71 -0.64 -18.19
N ILE A 83 14.49 0.23 -18.83
CA ILE A 83 15.89 0.02 -19.21
C ILE A 83 16.71 1.07 -18.46
N ALA A 84 17.55 0.62 -17.52
CA ALA A 84 18.24 1.49 -16.57
C ALA A 84 19.75 1.66 -16.84
N ASP A 85 20.34 0.94 -17.80
CA ASP A 85 21.78 0.96 -18.03
C ASP A 85 22.13 0.45 -19.45
N VAL A 86 22.92 1.21 -20.21
CA VAL A 86 23.35 0.87 -21.58
C VAL A 86 24.44 -0.22 -21.56
N GLU A 87 25.22 -0.33 -20.48
CA GLU A 87 26.34 -1.26 -20.37
C GLU A 87 25.88 -2.66 -19.92
N VAL A 88 24.92 -2.73 -18.98
CA VAL A 88 24.47 -4.00 -18.37
C VAL A 88 23.27 -4.63 -19.10
N ARG A 89 22.59 -3.89 -20.02
CA ARG A 89 21.42 -4.35 -20.79
C ARG A 89 20.32 -5.03 -19.94
N SER A 90 20.16 -4.64 -18.68
CA SER A 90 19.09 -5.19 -17.85
C SER A 90 17.76 -4.50 -18.16
N THR A 91 16.79 -5.28 -18.63
CA THR A 91 15.41 -4.82 -18.86
C THR A 91 14.53 -5.37 -17.76
N VAL A 92 13.82 -4.49 -17.04
CA VAL A 92 12.81 -4.87 -16.05
C VAL A 92 11.44 -4.81 -16.71
N TYR A 93 10.74 -5.93 -16.76
CA TYR A 93 9.39 -6.04 -17.31
C TYR A 93 8.34 -6.07 -16.19
N ARG A 94 7.19 -5.45 -16.43
CA ARG A 94 6.01 -5.54 -15.57
C ARG A 94 4.74 -5.58 -16.41
N SER A 95 3.86 -6.53 -16.08
CA SER A 95 2.53 -6.69 -16.65
C SER A 95 1.46 -6.26 -15.64
N TYR A 96 0.46 -5.52 -16.12
CA TYR A 96 -0.72 -5.11 -15.37
C TYR A 96 -1.99 -5.79 -15.91
N ALA A 97 -1.85 -6.78 -16.79
CA ALA A 97 -2.98 -7.45 -17.44
C ALA A 97 -3.96 -8.10 -16.45
N GLU A 98 -3.48 -8.52 -15.28
CA GLU A 98 -4.31 -9.09 -14.21
C GLU A 98 -4.68 -8.08 -13.11
N SER A 99 -4.25 -6.82 -13.23
CA SER A 99 -4.46 -5.79 -12.21
C SER A 99 -5.89 -5.26 -12.21
N LEU A 100 -6.48 -5.14 -11.02
CA LEU A 100 -7.75 -4.46 -10.81
C LEU A 100 -7.59 -2.94 -10.67
N ASN A 101 -6.37 -2.47 -10.42
CA ASN A 101 -6.07 -1.06 -10.20
C ASN A 101 -4.88 -0.59 -11.04
N PRO A 102 -4.83 -0.86 -12.37
CA PRO A 102 -3.68 -0.52 -13.18
C PRO A 102 -3.41 0.99 -13.19
N PRO A 103 -2.15 1.42 -13.41
CA PRO A 103 -1.84 2.81 -13.67
C PRO A 103 -2.61 3.34 -14.87
N ILE A 104 -3.03 4.60 -14.84
CA ILE A 104 -3.73 5.25 -15.95
C ILE A 104 -3.01 6.50 -16.44
N LEU A 105 -3.19 6.83 -17.71
CA LEU A 105 -2.63 8.03 -18.30
C LEU A 105 -3.62 9.20 -18.21
N HIS A 106 -3.13 10.31 -17.65
CA HIS A 106 -3.84 11.58 -17.64
C HIS A 106 -3.21 12.57 -18.62
N ARG A 107 -4.00 13.51 -19.12
CA ARG A 107 -3.54 14.59 -20.00
C ARG A 107 -2.82 14.06 -21.25
N LYS A 108 -3.42 13.07 -21.94
CA LYS A 108 -2.81 12.39 -23.10
C LYS A 108 -2.61 13.30 -24.31
N GLU A 109 -3.33 14.43 -24.38
CA GLU A 109 -3.15 15.50 -25.36
C GLU A 109 -1.73 16.08 -25.37
N LEU A 110 -1.07 16.11 -24.20
CA LEU A 110 0.27 16.68 -24.05
C LEU A 110 1.37 15.79 -24.66
N LEU A 111 1.08 14.50 -24.85
CA LEU A 111 2.01 13.53 -25.43
C LEU A 111 2.04 13.59 -26.97
N LEU A 112 1.08 14.29 -27.58
CA LEU A 112 0.88 14.38 -29.02
C LEU A 112 1.37 15.72 -29.58
N SER A 113 1.72 15.75 -30.86
CA SER A 113 2.06 16.99 -31.57
C SER A 113 0.90 17.99 -31.53
N SER A 114 1.19 19.30 -31.63
CA SER A 114 0.16 20.34 -31.68
C SER A 114 -0.71 20.29 -32.93
N GLU A 115 -0.29 19.55 -33.95
CA GLU A 115 -0.99 19.36 -35.22
C GLU A 115 -1.82 18.07 -35.27
N HIS A 116 -1.84 17.28 -34.20
CA HIS A 116 -2.53 15.99 -34.17
C HIS A 116 -4.06 16.14 -34.17
N ALA A 117 -4.77 15.46 -35.08
CA ALA A 117 -6.22 15.62 -35.31
C ALA A 117 -7.10 15.36 -34.07
N LEU A 118 -6.75 14.38 -33.24
CA LEU A 118 -7.52 14.03 -32.04
C LEU A 118 -7.19 14.88 -30.80
N ARG A 119 -6.16 15.74 -30.86
CA ARG A 119 -5.70 16.52 -29.71
C ARG A 119 -6.77 17.45 -29.14
N PRO A 120 -7.56 18.21 -29.94
CA PRO A 120 -8.60 19.08 -29.41
C PRO A 120 -9.69 18.33 -28.62
N ALA A 121 -10.04 17.11 -29.03
CA ALA A 121 -11.02 16.30 -28.31
C ALA A 121 -10.52 15.88 -26.92
N PHE A 122 -9.22 15.57 -26.80
CA PHE A 122 -8.60 15.22 -25.52
C PHE A 122 -8.44 16.45 -24.61
N GLU A 123 -8.11 17.62 -25.17
CA GLU A 123 -8.06 18.89 -24.44
C GLU A 123 -9.41 19.25 -23.79
N GLU A 124 -10.54 18.95 -24.46
CA GLU A 124 -11.88 19.19 -23.91
C GLU A 124 -12.19 18.32 -22.69
N ILE A 125 -11.78 17.05 -22.74
CA ILE A 125 -11.94 16.09 -21.62
C ILE A 125 -11.09 16.55 -20.44
N THR A 126 -9.83 16.93 -20.68
CA THR A 126 -8.94 17.48 -19.64
C THR A 126 -9.53 18.75 -19.02
N ARG A 127 -10.03 19.68 -19.84
CA ARG A 127 -10.66 20.92 -19.34
C ARG A 127 -11.87 20.62 -18.47
N SER A 128 -12.70 19.66 -18.87
CA SER A 128 -13.86 19.23 -18.08
C SER A 128 -13.43 18.67 -16.73
N ALA A 129 -12.39 17.85 -16.69
CA ALA A 129 -11.85 17.31 -15.44
C ALA A 129 -11.20 18.39 -14.56
N GLU A 130 -10.54 19.39 -15.14
CA GLU A 130 -10.00 20.56 -14.42
C GLU A 130 -11.10 21.39 -13.76
N VAL A 131 -12.21 21.67 -14.47
CA VAL A 131 -13.36 22.42 -13.92
C VAL A 131 -13.99 21.69 -12.73
N LEU A 132 -13.96 20.36 -12.71
CA LEU A 132 -14.46 19.53 -11.62
C LEU A 132 -13.46 19.38 -10.45
N GLY A 133 -12.27 19.98 -10.54
CA GLY A 133 -11.23 19.88 -9.52
C GLY A 133 -10.67 18.46 -9.38
N LEU A 134 -10.68 17.65 -10.45
CA LEU A 134 -10.17 16.27 -10.42
C LEU A 134 -8.64 16.19 -10.45
N PHE A 135 -7.96 17.31 -10.73
CA PHE A 135 -6.50 17.39 -10.75
C PHE A 135 -5.91 18.16 -9.56
N ASP A 136 -6.72 18.47 -8.54
CA ASP A 136 -6.27 19.23 -7.36
C ASP A 136 -5.26 18.43 -6.52
N ASP A 137 -5.52 17.13 -6.31
CA ASP A 137 -4.59 16.18 -5.68
C ASP A 137 -4.08 15.18 -6.72
N THR A 138 -2.89 15.45 -7.26
CA THR A 138 -2.30 14.60 -8.30
C THR A 138 -1.55 13.37 -7.75
N ALA A 139 -1.34 13.28 -6.43
CA ALA A 139 -0.54 12.21 -5.85
C ALA A 139 -1.28 10.86 -5.81
N THR A 140 -2.61 10.90 -5.67
CA THR A 140 -3.44 9.70 -5.45
C THR A 140 -4.16 9.21 -6.69
N ILE A 141 -4.26 10.02 -7.74
CA ILE A 141 -5.10 9.75 -8.93
C ILE A 141 -4.45 8.85 -9.99
N GLY A 142 -3.18 8.49 -9.84
CA GLY A 142 -2.40 7.75 -10.85
C GLY A 142 -2.93 6.34 -11.21
N PHE A 143 -3.86 5.79 -10.44
CA PHE A 143 -4.36 4.43 -10.57
C PHE A 143 -5.87 4.39 -10.79
N LYS A 144 -6.36 3.42 -11.58
CA LYS A 144 -7.74 3.37 -12.08
C LYS A 144 -8.82 3.42 -10.99
N ALA A 145 -8.73 2.57 -9.97
CA ALA A 145 -9.70 2.50 -8.88
C ALA A 145 -9.65 3.76 -8.01
N ASN A 146 -8.45 4.32 -7.80
CA ASN A 146 -8.29 5.60 -7.09
C ASN A 146 -8.94 6.74 -7.87
N TRP A 147 -8.72 6.80 -9.18
CA TRP A 147 -9.34 7.78 -10.07
C TRP A 147 -10.86 7.71 -10.06
N LEU A 148 -11.42 6.50 -10.20
CA LEU A 148 -12.88 6.29 -10.14
C LEU A 148 -13.46 6.68 -8.78
N ARG A 149 -12.76 6.37 -7.67
CA ARG A 149 -13.18 6.79 -6.33
C ARG A 149 -13.11 8.30 -6.15
N HIS A 150 -12.10 8.96 -6.72
CA HIS A 150 -11.94 10.40 -6.68
C HIS A 150 -13.04 11.11 -7.48
N ILE A 151 -13.39 10.60 -8.67
CA ILE A 151 -14.53 11.10 -9.45
C ILE A 151 -15.83 10.94 -8.64
N ALA A 152 -16.03 9.78 -8.01
CA ALA A 152 -17.20 9.50 -7.17
C ALA A 152 -17.28 10.40 -5.94
N SER A 153 -16.16 10.70 -5.28
CA SER A 153 -16.15 11.60 -4.11
C SER A 153 -16.49 13.05 -4.45
N LYS A 154 -16.28 13.45 -5.71
CA LYS A 154 -16.75 14.74 -6.26
C LYS A 154 -18.22 14.70 -6.71
N GLY A 155 -18.91 13.56 -6.57
CA GLY A 155 -20.32 13.39 -6.92
C GLY A 155 -20.58 13.03 -8.39
N TYR A 156 -19.58 12.54 -9.12
CA TYR A 156 -19.68 12.20 -10.54
C TYR A 156 -19.33 10.73 -10.82
N GLN A 157 -19.65 10.25 -12.01
CA GLN A 157 -19.14 9.01 -12.58
C GLN A 157 -18.73 9.25 -14.04
N LEU A 158 -17.78 8.48 -14.56
CA LEU A 158 -17.33 8.59 -15.96
C LEU A 158 -18.09 7.58 -16.84
N VAL A 159 -18.84 8.07 -17.83
CA VAL A 159 -19.54 7.23 -18.82
C VAL A 159 -19.04 7.62 -20.22
N GLY A 160 -18.29 6.71 -20.86
CA GLY A 160 -17.59 7.02 -22.11
C GLY A 160 -16.58 8.14 -21.88
N THR A 161 -16.77 9.29 -22.53
CA THR A 161 -15.93 10.48 -22.39
C THR A 161 -16.55 11.59 -21.53
N GLN A 162 -17.71 11.34 -20.90
CA GLN A 162 -18.47 12.35 -20.16
C GLN A 162 -18.52 12.06 -18.66
N PHE A 163 -18.34 13.09 -17.84
CA PHE A 163 -18.59 13.05 -16.39
C PHE A 163 -20.06 13.35 -16.13
N VAL A 164 -20.79 12.38 -15.58
CA VAL A 164 -22.22 12.50 -15.26
C VAL A 164 -22.42 12.48 -13.75
N PRO A 165 -23.29 13.32 -13.17
CA PRO A 165 -23.57 13.30 -11.73
C PRO A 165 -24.11 11.94 -11.27
N ILE A 166 -23.67 11.48 -10.10
CA ILE A 166 -24.28 10.33 -9.42
C ILE A 166 -25.56 10.86 -8.75
N GLY A 167 -26.72 10.37 -9.20
CA GLY A 167 -28.01 10.72 -8.59
C GLY A 167 -28.05 10.26 -7.13
N ASN A 168 -28.42 11.17 -6.22
CA ASN A 168 -28.46 10.94 -4.78
C ASN A 168 -29.34 9.73 -4.42
N ASP A 169 -28.71 8.67 -3.90
CA ASP A 169 -29.38 7.67 -3.06
C ASP A 169 -28.73 7.78 -1.68
N VAL A 170 -29.48 8.35 -0.73
CA VAL A 170 -29.00 8.70 0.62
C VAL A 170 -29.51 7.62 1.57
N THR A 171 -28.62 6.78 2.09
CA THR A 171 -28.93 5.89 3.23
C THR A 171 -27.88 6.02 4.32
N ASP A 172 -28.29 6.75 5.36
CA ASP A 172 -27.96 6.75 6.78
C ASP A 172 -26.67 6.09 7.28
N LEU A 173 -25.83 6.90 7.95
CA LEU A 173 -24.92 6.46 9.01
C LEU A 173 -25.04 7.41 10.20
N SER A 174 -25.65 6.93 11.27
CA SER A 174 -25.81 7.60 12.56
C SER A 174 -24.61 7.37 13.48
N GLU A 175 -24.19 8.42 14.18
CA GLU A 175 -23.13 8.46 15.20
C GLU A 175 -23.51 7.75 16.52
N PRO A 176 -22.55 7.28 17.34
CA PRO A 176 -22.79 6.88 18.73
C PRO A 176 -22.21 7.86 19.78
N SER A 177 -22.96 8.02 20.88
CA SER A 177 -22.73 8.91 22.03
C SER A 177 -22.02 8.21 23.23
N GLU A 178 -21.42 9.03 24.12
CA GLU A 178 -20.59 8.68 25.29
C GLU A 178 -21.33 8.25 26.60
N CYS A 179 -20.61 7.55 27.52
CA CYS A 179 -20.38 7.87 28.97
C CYS A 179 -20.29 6.68 30.00
N THR A 180 -19.09 6.53 30.60
CA THR A 180 -18.62 6.25 32.01
C THR A 180 -19.31 5.35 33.08
N GLY A 181 -18.51 4.50 33.79
CA GLY A 181 -18.59 4.23 35.26
C GLY A 181 -18.42 2.77 35.80
N THR A 182 -17.51 2.50 36.76
CA THR A 182 -17.18 1.21 37.48
C THR A 182 -17.46 1.32 39.02
N PRO A 183 -17.18 0.39 40.01
CA PRO A 183 -16.36 -0.87 40.12
C PRO A 183 -16.99 -2.04 41.00
N VAL A 184 -16.32 -3.09 41.55
CA VAL A 184 -15.63 -4.32 41.02
C VAL A 184 -15.91 -5.55 41.92
N LEU A 185 -16.35 -6.71 41.37
CA LEU A 185 -16.38 -8.08 41.97
C LEU A 185 -16.26 -9.18 40.87
N ARG A 186 -15.92 -10.43 41.22
CA ARG A 186 -15.35 -11.54 40.38
C ARG A 186 -16.03 -11.91 39.03
N HIS A 187 -17.17 -11.31 38.67
CA HIS A 187 -17.92 -11.45 37.41
C HIS A 187 -17.46 -10.47 36.29
N LEU A 188 -16.21 -10.00 36.33
CA LEU A 188 -15.75 -8.82 35.57
C LEU A 188 -14.83 -9.08 34.37
N THR A 189 -14.57 -10.32 33.99
CA THR A 189 -13.83 -10.64 32.77
C THR A 189 -14.68 -10.58 31.50
N ALA A 190 -16.02 -10.57 31.62
CA ALA A 190 -16.94 -10.35 30.51
C ALA A 190 -16.98 -8.86 30.11
N LEU A 191 -16.32 -8.52 29.00
CA LEU A 191 -16.35 -7.20 28.37
C LEU A 191 -17.70 -6.97 27.70
N THR A 192 -18.37 -5.85 27.99
CA THR A 192 -19.51 -5.37 27.19
C THR A 192 -19.02 -4.86 25.84
N ARG A 193 -19.48 -5.44 24.73
CA ARG A 193 -19.09 -5.03 23.37
C ARG A 193 -20.32 -4.88 22.47
N ASN A 194 -20.33 -3.83 21.65
CA ASN A 194 -21.34 -3.62 20.58
C ASN A 194 -20.99 -4.36 19.28
N VAL A 195 -20.03 -5.30 19.30
CA VAL A 195 -19.50 -6.01 18.13
C VAL A 195 -19.24 -7.46 18.52
N LEU A 196 -19.56 -8.40 17.61
CA LEU A 196 -19.29 -9.83 17.77
C LEU A 196 -17.84 -10.10 18.20
N SER A 197 -17.62 -11.14 18.99
CA SER A 197 -16.27 -11.53 19.41
C SER A 197 -15.42 -12.05 18.24
N ALA A 198 -14.09 -11.95 18.39
CA ALA A 198 -13.12 -12.42 17.41
C ALA A 198 -13.39 -13.84 16.88
N PRO A 199 -13.68 -14.87 17.70
CA PRO A 199 -13.99 -16.20 17.18
C PRO A 199 -15.25 -16.24 16.31
N VAL A 200 -16.31 -15.51 16.68
CA VAL A 200 -17.56 -15.44 15.92
C VAL A 200 -17.37 -14.68 14.60
N GLN A 201 -16.61 -13.59 14.61
CA GLN A 201 -16.23 -12.87 13.38
C GLN A 201 -15.43 -13.75 12.41
N LEU A 202 -14.50 -14.56 12.93
CA LEU A 202 -13.71 -15.48 12.12
C LEU A 202 -14.58 -16.61 11.53
N LEU A 203 -15.50 -17.18 12.32
CA LEU A 203 -16.46 -18.15 11.81
C LEU A 203 -17.28 -17.57 10.64
N ALA A 204 -17.77 -16.33 10.76
CA ALA A 204 -18.50 -15.65 9.70
C ALA A 204 -17.62 -15.42 8.45
N ARG A 205 -16.40 -14.91 8.65
CA ARG A 205 -15.42 -14.68 7.57
C ARG A 205 -15.08 -15.96 6.79
N HIS A 206 -15.09 -17.11 7.46
CA HIS A 206 -14.83 -18.42 6.86
C HIS A 206 -16.09 -19.13 6.33
N GLY A 207 -17.27 -18.49 6.36
CA GLY A 207 -18.52 -19.07 5.89
C GLY A 207 -19.03 -20.23 6.76
N LEU A 208 -18.61 -20.25 8.04
CA LEU A 208 -19.00 -21.26 9.04
C LEU A 208 -20.18 -20.78 9.92
N LEU A 209 -20.82 -19.67 9.56
CA LEU A 209 -22.05 -19.14 10.17
C LEU A 209 -23.10 -18.76 9.11
N PRO A 210 -23.65 -19.72 8.36
CA PRO A 210 -24.82 -19.46 7.53
C PRO A 210 -26.09 -19.35 8.41
N ASN A 211 -27.09 -18.60 7.95
CA ASN A 211 -28.27 -18.23 8.76
C ASN A 211 -29.18 -19.41 9.13
N ASP A 212 -29.06 -20.54 8.45
CA ASP A 212 -29.79 -21.78 8.71
C ASP A 212 -29.17 -22.63 9.83
N TRP A 213 -27.99 -22.25 10.35
CA TRP A 213 -27.30 -23.00 11.40
C TRP A 213 -27.64 -22.48 12.80
N THR A 214 -27.62 -23.40 13.75
CA THR A 214 -27.77 -23.12 15.18
C THR A 214 -26.42 -22.81 15.83
N VAL A 215 -26.38 -21.81 16.71
CA VAL A 215 -25.17 -21.38 17.43
C VAL A 215 -25.37 -21.53 18.93
N PHE A 216 -24.38 -22.12 19.62
CA PHE A 216 -24.34 -22.21 21.07
C PHE A 216 -23.06 -21.58 21.63
N ASP A 217 -23.20 -20.63 22.54
CA ASP A 217 -22.07 -19.97 23.20
C ASP A 217 -21.87 -20.55 24.62
N TYR A 218 -20.79 -21.33 24.78
CA TYR A 218 -20.46 -22.01 26.02
C TYR A 218 -19.56 -21.10 26.87
N GLY A 219 -20.08 -20.64 28.01
CA GLY A 219 -19.48 -19.57 28.81
C GLY A 219 -19.76 -18.18 28.24
N CYS A 220 -21.01 -17.91 27.87
CA CYS A 220 -21.41 -16.69 27.15
C CYS A 220 -21.29 -15.39 27.97
N GLY A 221 -20.97 -15.47 29.27
CA GLY A 221 -20.93 -14.31 30.15
C GLY A 221 -22.27 -13.57 30.15
N LYS A 222 -22.23 -12.27 29.84
CA LYS A 222 -23.44 -11.43 29.76
C LYS A 222 -24.31 -11.68 28.51
N GLY A 223 -23.85 -12.48 27.56
CA GLY A 223 -24.62 -12.88 26.38
C GLY A 223 -24.57 -11.91 25.19
N ASP A 224 -23.58 -11.01 25.10
CA ASP A 224 -23.47 -10.01 24.03
C ASP A 224 -23.43 -10.64 22.62
N ASP A 225 -22.63 -11.70 22.44
CA ASP A 225 -22.54 -12.43 21.16
C ASP A 225 -23.88 -13.07 20.80
N VAL A 226 -24.54 -13.70 21.77
CA VAL A 226 -25.86 -14.32 21.59
C VAL A 226 -26.90 -13.26 21.21
N ALA A 227 -26.94 -12.13 21.93
CA ALA A 227 -27.85 -11.03 21.64
C ALA A 227 -27.64 -10.45 20.24
N THR A 228 -26.37 -10.21 19.86
CA THR A 228 -25.99 -9.67 18.54
C THR A 228 -26.34 -10.66 17.41
N LEU A 229 -26.06 -11.96 17.59
CA LEU A 229 -26.43 -13.00 16.63
C LEU A 229 -27.95 -13.09 16.44
N CYS A 230 -28.73 -13.05 17.53
CA CYS A 230 -30.19 -13.03 17.47
C CYS A 230 -30.72 -11.78 16.74
N GLN A 231 -30.12 -10.59 16.96
CA GLN A 231 -30.46 -9.37 16.21
C GLN A 231 -30.23 -9.53 14.71
N HIS A 232 -29.18 -10.26 14.31
CA HIS A 232 -28.90 -10.62 12.92
C HIS A 232 -29.67 -11.85 12.41
N ARG A 233 -30.70 -12.30 13.14
CA ARG A 233 -31.61 -13.41 12.79
C ARG A 233 -30.96 -14.80 12.76
N TYR A 234 -29.88 -15.01 13.49
CA TYR A 234 -29.36 -16.34 13.75
C TYR A 234 -30.13 -17.01 14.90
N VAL A 235 -30.21 -18.34 14.88
CA VAL A 235 -30.73 -19.12 16.00
C VAL A 235 -29.58 -19.36 16.99
N ALA A 236 -29.42 -18.46 17.95
CA ALA A 236 -28.34 -18.50 18.94
C ALA A 236 -28.86 -18.70 20.37
N SER A 237 -28.10 -19.43 21.17
CA SER A 237 -28.33 -19.59 22.61
C SER A 237 -26.99 -19.67 23.33
N GLY A 238 -26.97 -19.51 24.66
CA GLY A 238 -25.73 -19.62 25.41
C GLY A 238 -25.97 -19.95 26.86
N TRP A 239 -24.93 -20.48 27.51
CA TRP A 239 -24.94 -20.84 28.92
C TRP A 239 -23.70 -20.28 29.60
N ASP A 240 -23.85 -19.83 30.84
CA ASP A 240 -22.75 -19.37 31.68
C ASP A 240 -23.02 -19.79 33.13
N PRO A 241 -22.02 -20.32 33.86
CA PRO A 241 -22.24 -20.82 35.22
C PRO A 241 -22.66 -19.74 36.24
N PHE A 242 -22.44 -18.45 35.94
CA PHE A 242 -22.79 -17.34 36.82
C PHE A 242 -23.92 -16.48 36.26
N PHE A 243 -23.81 -16.06 35.00
CA PHE A 243 -24.73 -15.09 34.39
C PHE A 243 -25.99 -15.72 33.79
N SER A 244 -25.92 -16.99 33.40
CA SER A 244 -27.03 -17.71 32.76
C SER A 244 -27.06 -19.18 33.18
N PRO A 245 -27.06 -19.50 34.49
CA PRO A 245 -26.92 -20.87 34.97
C PRO A 245 -28.12 -21.76 34.62
N ASP A 246 -29.31 -21.15 34.50
CA ASP A 246 -30.57 -21.84 34.24
C ASP A 246 -30.83 -22.09 32.74
N ASN A 247 -29.99 -21.54 31.85
CA ASN A 247 -30.13 -21.78 30.41
C ASN A 247 -29.83 -23.24 30.08
N ARG A 248 -30.60 -23.81 29.15
CA ARG A 248 -30.37 -25.19 28.70
C ARG A 248 -29.08 -25.28 27.90
N VAL A 249 -28.30 -26.32 28.20
CA VAL A 249 -27.10 -26.68 27.44
C VAL A 249 -27.50 -27.69 26.38
N GLU A 250 -27.61 -27.25 25.12
CA GLU A 250 -28.11 -28.07 24.01
C GLU A 250 -27.10 -28.14 22.85
N PRO A 251 -27.07 -29.25 22.08
CA PRO A 251 -26.19 -29.36 20.92
C PRO A 251 -26.57 -28.41 19.77
N ALA A 252 -25.58 -27.76 19.18
CA ALA A 252 -25.74 -26.80 18.08
C ALA A 252 -24.79 -27.10 16.92
N ASP A 253 -25.07 -26.54 15.74
CA ASP A 253 -24.21 -26.69 14.57
C ASP A 253 -22.83 -26.08 14.82
N VAL A 254 -22.81 -24.91 15.46
CA VAL A 254 -21.61 -24.17 15.84
C VAL A 254 -21.57 -23.98 17.35
N VAL A 255 -20.45 -24.34 17.98
CA VAL A 255 -20.20 -24.02 19.39
C VAL A 255 -19.07 -23.01 19.51
N ASN A 256 -19.27 -21.95 20.25
CA ASN A 256 -18.24 -20.99 20.63
C ASN A 256 -17.77 -21.27 22.06
N LEU A 257 -16.45 -21.39 22.26
CA LEU A 257 -15.78 -21.46 23.56
C LEU A 257 -14.80 -20.28 23.65
N GLY A 258 -15.37 -19.08 23.76
CA GLY A 258 -14.63 -17.82 23.69
C GLY A 258 -14.02 -17.43 25.03
N PHE A 259 -12.70 -17.46 25.15
CA PHE A 259 -11.92 -16.98 26.32
C PHE A 259 -12.18 -17.70 27.65
N VAL A 260 -13.03 -18.75 27.67
CA VAL A 260 -13.37 -19.54 28.86
C VAL A 260 -12.15 -20.25 29.43
N LEU A 261 -11.29 -20.82 28.58
CA LEU A 261 -10.11 -21.55 29.03
C LEU A 261 -9.10 -20.66 29.78
N ASN A 262 -9.16 -19.34 29.56
CA ASN A 262 -8.26 -18.42 30.24
C ASN A 262 -8.61 -18.23 31.72
N VAL A 263 -9.87 -18.43 32.10
CA VAL A 263 -10.35 -18.06 33.45
C VAL A 263 -10.48 -19.24 34.41
N ILE A 264 -10.31 -20.48 33.93
CA ILE A 264 -10.39 -21.70 34.76
C ILE A 264 -9.00 -22.03 35.30
N GLU A 265 -8.81 -21.89 36.62
CA GLU A 265 -7.53 -22.12 37.31
C GLU A 265 -7.20 -23.60 37.56
N ASP A 266 -8.19 -24.47 37.49
CA ASP A 266 -8.00 -25.91 37.65
C ASP A 266 -7.85 -26.58 36.28
N GLU A 267 -6.73 -27.28 36.08
CA GLU A 267 -6.42 -27.88 34.78
C GLU A 267 -7.39 -29.00 34.40
N ALA A 268 -7.84 -29.80 35.38
CA ALA A 268 -8.82 -30.86 35.15
C ALA A 268 -10.19 -30.27 34.81
N GLU A 269 -10.65 -29.25 35.54
CA GLU A 269 -11.90 -28.54 35.20
C GLU A 269 -11.82 -27.91 33.80
N ARG A 270 -10.69 -27.29 33.45
CA ARG A 270 -10.48 -26.65 32.14
C ARG A 270 -10.57 -27.68 31.01
N PHE A 271 -9.99 -28.85 31.23
CA PHE A 271 -10.04 -29.97 30.29
C PHE A 271 -11.45 -30.54 30.12
N GLU A 272 -12.21 -30.70 31.20
CA GLU A 272 -13.60 -31.15 31.16
C GLU A 272 -14.53 -30.13 30.50
N ALA A 273 -14.34 -28.83 30.77
CA ALA A 273 -15.09 -27.77 30.10
C ALA A 273 -14.88 -27.78 28.58
N LEU A 274 -13.64 -27.98 28.13
CA LEU A 274 -13.30 -28.11 26.72
C LEU A 274 -13.99 -29.33 26.08
N LYS A 275 -13.91 -30.51 26.71
CA LYS A 275 -14.56 -31.73 26.20
C LYS A 275 -16.08 -31.60 26.15
N ARG A 276 -16.68 -31.02 27.19
CA ARG A 276 -18.12 -30.79 27.25
C ARG A 276 -18.57 -29.83 26.16
N ALA A 277 -17.89 -28.70 25.98
CA ALA A 277 -18.19 -27.77 24.89
C ALA A 277 -18.10 -28.47 23.52
N PHE A 278 -17.05 -29.26 23.27
CA PHE A 278 -16.90 -29.98 22.00
C PHE A 278 -18.00 -31.02 21.76
N SER A 279 -18.48 -31.70 22.81
CA SER A 279 -19.55 -32.68 22.70
C SER A 279 -20.88 -32.09 22.21
N LEU A 280 -21.07 -30.77 22.36
CA LEU A 280 -22.26 -30.05 21.91
C LEU A 280 -22.17 -29.65 20.42
N ALA A 281 -20.98 -29.67 19.82
CA ALA A 281 -20.79 -29.26 18.44
C ALA A 281 -21.22 -30.36 17.47
N LYS A 282 -22.23 -30.09 16.65
CA LYS A 282 -22.65 -30.98 15.56
C LYS A 282 -21.73 -30.85 14.35
N LYS A 283 -21.20 -29.64 14.07
CA LYS A 283 -20.35 -29.38 12.90
C LYS A 283 -18.97 -28.85 13.26
N VAL A 284 -18.89 -27.73 13.98
CA VAL A 284 -17.61 -27.07 14.31
C VAL A 284 -17.65 -26.39 15.67
N MET A 285 -16.53 -26.42 16.38
CA MET A 285 -16.30 -25.62 17.58
C MET A 285 -15.20 -24.59 17.33
N ALA A 286 -15.44 -23.33 17.71
CA ALA A 286 -14.42 -22.30 17.79
C ALA A 286 -13.93 -22.15 19.24
N VAL A 287 -12.62 -22.14 19.42
CA VAL A 287 -11.98 -21.91 20.73
C VAL A 287 -11.13 -20.66 20.62
N ALA A 288 -11.31 -19.71 21.54
CA ALA A 288 -10.48 -18.51 21.61
C ALA A 288 -9.80 -18.41 22.98
N VAL A 289 -8.54 -17.98 22.98
CA VAL A 289 -7.76 -17.74 24.20
C VAL A 289 -6.94 -16.45 24.09
N MET A 290 -6.62 -15.87 25.24
CA MET A 290 -5.60 -14.82 25.33
C MET A 290 -4.18 -15.39 25.19
N LEU A 291 -3.38 -14.75 24.33
CA LEU A 291 -1.98 -15.11 24.12
C LEU A 291 -1.05 -14.46 25.14
N LYS A 292 0.08 -15.11 25.45
CA LYS A 292 1.12 -14.58 26.34
C LYS A 292 1.89 -13.44 25.65
N THR A 293 1.97 -12.26 26.27
CA THR A 293 2.75 -11.11 25.79
C THR A 293 3.96 -10.85 26.70
N SER A 294 4.97 -10.15 26.19
CA SER A 294 6.22 -9.83 26.92
C SER A 294 5.99 -9.05 28.22
N ASN A 295 4.87 -8.34 28.35
CA ASN A 295 4.49 -7.54 29.52
C ASN A 295 3.25 -8.10 30.24
N THR A 296 3.22 -9.41 30.49
CA THR A 296 2.13 -10.01 31.28
C THR A 296 2.28 -9.59 32.75
N SER A 297 1.44 -8.65 33.21
CA SER A 297 1.44 -8.14 34.58
C SER A 297 0.54 -8.98 35.50
N GLY A 298 1.07 -9.42 36.64
CA GLY A 298 0.34 -10.24 37.62
C GLY A 298 1.27 -11.05 38.49
N THR A 299 0.73 -11.60 39.59
CA THR A 299 1.49 -12.49 40.47
C THR A 299 1.37 -13.92 39.92
N PRO A 300 2.47 -14.65 39.65
CA PRO A 300 2.39 -16.04 39.20
C PRO A 300 1.56 -16.89 40.17
N TYR A 301 0.61 -17.67 39.64
CA TYR A 301 -0.26 -18.54 40.43
C TYR A 301 -0.66 -19.76 39.59
N LYS A 302 -0.35 -20.96 40.09
CA LYS A 302 -0.44 -22.22 39.32
C LYS A 302 0.26 -22.07 37.95
N ASP A 303 -0.44 -22.37 36.86
CA ASP A 303 0.03 -22.28 35.48
C ASP A 303 -0.27 -20.92 34.81
N GLY A 304 -0.84 -19.97 35.56
CA GLY A 304 -1.23 -18.65 35.07
C GLY A 304 -0.77 -17.51 35.99
N VAL A 305 -1.52 -16.41 35.98
CA VAL A 305 -1.27 -15.25 36.84
C VAL A 305 -2.53 -14.81 37.56
N LEU A 306 -2.38 -14.31 38.79
CA LEU A 306 -3.40 -13.54 39.49
C LEU A 306 -3.24 -12.06 39.14
N THR A 307 -4.30 -11.46 38.62
CA THR A 307 -4.35 -10.02 38.33
C THR A 307 -4.42 -9.22 39.63
N SER A 308 -4.20 -7.91 39.55
CA SER A 308 -4.38 -6.97 40.69
C SER A 308 -5.82 -6.94 41.24
N ARG A 309 -6.78 -7.50 40.50
CA ARG A 309 -8.18 -7.68 40.92
C ARG A 309 -8.46 -9.08 41.49
N SER A 310 -7.43 -9.88 41.77
CA SER A 310 -7.50 -11.25 42.27
C SER A 310 -8.28 -12.21 41.36
N THR A 311 -8.23 -12.02 40.03
CA THR A 311 -8.77 -12.97 39.05
C THR A 311 -7.64 -13.79 38.44
N PHE A 312 -7.87 -15.09 38.24
CA PHE A 312 -6.92 -15.97 37.54
C PHE A 312 -6.98 -15.73 36.03
N GLN A 313 -5.82 -15.70 35.38
CA GLN A 313 -5.71 -15.66 33.93
C GLN A 313 -4.60 -16.62 33.46
N LYS A 314 -4.96 -17.65 32.70
CA LYS A 314 -4.03 -18.46 31.91
C LYS A 314 -3.80 -17.79 30.57
N TYR A 315 -2.55 -17.52 30.22
CA TYR A 315 -2.17 -17.12 28.87
C TYR A 315 -1.55 -18.30 28.13
N PHE A 316 -1.85 -18.42 26.84
CA PHE A 316 -1.33 -19.50 26.00
C PHE A 316 -0.29 -18.97 25.03
N LEU A 317 0.69 -19.81 24.71
CA LEU A 317 1.37 -19.68 23.42
C LEU A 317 0.50 -20.31 22.32
N GLN A 318 0.66 -19.86 21.08
CA GLN A 318 -0.18 -20.34 19.99
C GLN A 318 0.01 -21.83 19.69
N GLU A 319 1.24 -22.33 19.80
CA GLU A 319 1.55 -23.76 19.66
C GLU A 319 1.08 -24.57 20.87
N GLU A 320 1.21 -24.01 22.08
CA GLU A 320 0.69 -24.62 23.30
C GLU A 320 -0.83 -24.83 23.20
N LEU A 321 -1.57 -23.83 22.72
CA LEU A 321 -3.01 -23.96 22.45
C LEU A 321 -3.30 -25.11 21.48
N ARG A 322 -2.59 -25.15 20.34
CA ARG A 322 -2.79 -26.20 19.33
C ARG A 322 -2.58 -27.60 19.91
N GLN A 323 -1.50 -27.79 20.67
CA GLN A 323 -1.17 -29.07 21.31
C GLN A 323 -2.18 -29.44 22.40
N TYR A 324 -2.56 -28.47 23.24
CA TYR A 324 -3.56 -28.66 24.28
C TYR A 324 -4.90 -29.13 23.69
N LEU A 325 -5.39 -28.46 22.64
CA LEU A 325 -6.64 -28.82 21.96
C LEU A 325 -6.55 -30.18 21.26
N ALA A 326 -5.45 -30.45 20.54
CA ALA A 326 -5.27 -31.70 19.81
C ALA A 326 -5.21 -32.90 20.76
N HIS A 327 -4.49 -32.76 21.87
CA HIS A 327 -4.39 -33.79 22.90
C HIS A 327 -5.72 -34.03 23.62
N ALA A 328 -6.44 -32.96 23.96
CA ALA A 328 -7.69 -33.07 24.72
C ALA A 328 -8.84 -33.66 23.91
N LEU A 329 -8.92 -33.33 22.61
CA LEU A 329 -10.05 -33.68 21.76
C LEU A 329 -9.79 -34.89 20.86
N ASP A 330 -8.53 -35.29 20.67
CA ASP A 330 -8.11 -36.31 19.69
C ASP A 330 -8.59 -35.98 18.26
N GLU A 331 -8.52 -34.70 17.92
CA GLU A 331 -9.02 -34.15 16.65
C GLU A 331 -7.99 -33.20 16.03
N ASP A 332 -8.08 -33.03 14.71
CA ASP A 332 -7.27 -32.05 13.99
C ASP A 332 -7.68 -30.61 14.38
N VAL A 333 -6.68 -29.81 14.75
CA VAL A 333 -6.86 -28.41 15.18
C VAL A 333 -6.39 -27.44 14.11
N PHE A 334 -7.29 -26.54 13.70
CA PHE A 334 -7.02 -25.54 12.68
C PHE A 334 -6.90 -24.15 13.30
N LEU A 335 -5.68 -23.61 13.37
CA LEU A 335 -5.48 -22.22 13.80
C LEU A 335 -6.07 -21.26 12.76
N ALA A 336 -7.07 -20.49 13.18
CA ALA A 336 -7.85 -19.57 12.35
C ALA A 336 -7.44 -18.10 12.52
N GLY A 337 -6.74 -17.77 13.61
CA GLY A 337 -6.16 -16.46 13.89
C GLY A 337 -5.33 -16.48 15.18
N PRO A 338 -4.75 -15.35 15.59
CA PRO A 338 -4.04 -15.23 16.85
C PRO A 338 -4.95 -15.65 18.03
N GLY A 339 -4.56 -16.72 18.72
CA GLY A 339 -5.33 -17.26 19.85
C GLY A 339 -6.68 -17.88 19.50
N VAL A 340 -7.03 -18.07 18.21
CA VAL A 340 -8.31 -18.67 17.79
C VAL A 340 -8.08 -19.94 16.96
N ALA A 341 -8.78 -21.01 17.33
CA ALA A 341 -8.72 -22.31 16.67
C ALA A 341 -10.11 -22.86 16.34
N PHE A 342 -10.22 -23.61 15.24
CA PHE A 342 -11.41 -24.38 14.87
C PHE A 342 -11.13 -25.88 14.99
N VAL A 343 -12.11 -26.61 15.52
CA VAL A 343 -12.09 -28.07 15.62
C VAL A 343 -13.39 -28.61 15.04
N PHE A 344 -13.30 -29.50 14.04
CA PHE A 344 -14.45 -29.95 13.27
C PHE A 344 -14.95 -31.32 13.73
N ARG A 345 -16.25 -31.39 14.03
CA ARG A 345 -16.98 -32.64 14.24
C ARG A 345 -17.44 -33.24 12.91
N ASP A 346 -17.90 -32.39 11.99
CA ASP A 346 -18.29 -32.80 10.64
C ASP A 346 -17.07 -32.89 9.72
N LYS A 347 -16.68 -34.12 9.35
CA LYS A 347 -15.52 -34.38 8.49
C LYS A 347 -15.70 -33.91 7.04
N ASN A 348 -16.92 -33.76 6.53
CA ASN A 348 -17.15 -33.14 5.23
C ASN A 348 -16.94 -31.63 5.30
N LEU A 349 -17.37 -30.99 6.39
CA LEU A 349 -17.11 -29.57 6.62
C LEU A 349 -15.61 -29.29 6.82
N GLU A 350 -14.92 -30.15 7.57
CA GLU A 350 -13.46 -30.11 7.74
C GLU A 350 -12.74 -30.16 6.40
N GLN A 351 -13.11 -31.10 5.52
CA GLN A 351 -12.54 -31.21 4.17
C GLN A 351 -12.76 -29.94 3.35
N ARG A 352 -13.99 -29.40 3.35
CA ARG A 352 -14.30 -28.15 2.65
C ARG A 352 -13.48 -26.99 3.17
N PHE A 353 -13.37 -26.86 4.49
CA PHE A 353 -12.55 -25.82 5.13
C PHE A 353 -11.07 -25.99 4.73
N SER A 354 -10.53 -27.20 4.84
CA SER A 354 -9.13 -27.48 4.51
C SER A 354 -8.79 -27.22 3.05
N THR A 355 -9.66 -27.61 2.10
CA THR A 355 -9.45 -27.31 0.67
C THR A 355 -9.59 -25.81 0.40
N SER A 356 -10.51 -25.12 1.06
CA SER A 356 -10.72 -23.67 0.86
C SER A 356 -9.54 -22.80 1.29
N ARG A 357 -8.71 -23.28 2.25
CA ARG A 357 -7.50 -22.58 2.72
C ARG A 357 -6.47 -22.33 1.61
N TYR A 358 -6.46 -23.21 0.60
CA TYR A 358 -5.56 -23.12 -0.55
C TYR A 358 -6.28 -22.69 -1.83
N ARG A 359 -7.48 -22.11 -1.73
CA ARG A 359 -8.21 -21.60 -2.88
C ARG A 359 -7.83 -20.15 -3.18
N ARG A 360 -7.72 -19.79 -4.46
CA ARG A 360 -7.62 -18.37 -4.86
C ARG A 360 -8.89 -17.62 -4.50
N ARG A 361 -8.78 -16.53 -3.75
CA ARG A 361 -9.95 -15.72 -3.37
C ARG A 361 -10.34 -14.77 -4.49
N GLY A 362 -11.65 -14.58 -4.67
CA GLY A 362 -12.19 -13.57 -5.60
C GLY A 362 -11.88 -13.81 -7.08
N LEU A 363 -11.52 -15.03 -7.49
CA LEU A 363 -11.16 -15.35 -8.87
C LEU A 363 -12.28 -15.03 -9.87
N ALA A 364 -13.52 -15.46 -9.60
CA ALA A 364 -14.64 -15.20 -10.50
C ALA A 364 -14.86 -13.69 -10.68
N LYS A 365 -14.88 -12.93 -9.58
CA LYS A 365 -15.00 -11.46 -9.60
C LYS A 365 -13.89 -10.83 -10.44
N ARG A 366 -12.64 -11.26 -10.27
CA ARG A 366 -11.49 -10.77 -11.04
C ARG A 366 -11.67 -11.04 -12.53
N LEU A 367 -11.97 -12.28 -12.92
CA LEU A 367 -12.19 -12.66 -14.32
C LEU A 367 -13.34 -11.88 -14.96
N LEU A 368 -14.39 -11.57 -14.20
CA LEU A 368 -15.53 -10.77 -14.67
C LEU A 368 -15.20 -9.28 -14.81
N SER A 369 -14.28 -8.75 -14.00
CA SER A 369 -13.85 -7.35 -14.05
C SER A 369 -12.78 -7.06 -15.10
N LEU A 370 -12.04 -8.09 -15.56
CA LEU A 370 -11.01 -7.92 -16.58
C LEU A 370 -11.64 -7.64 -17.96
N PRO A 371 -10.99 -6.82 -18.81
CA PRO A 371 -11.47 -6.54 -20.16
C PRO A 371 -11.70 -7.83 -20.94
N ARG A 372 -12.81 -7.91 -21.67
CA ARG A 372 -13.08 -9.06 -22.54
C ARG A 372 -12.06 -9.07 -23.66
N THR A 373 -11.39 -10.20 -23.87
CA THR A 373 -10.68 -10.42 -25.13
C THR A 373 -11.72 -10.40 -26.25
N PRO A 374 -11.53 -9.60 -27.31
CA PRO A 374 -12.44 -9.61 -28.45
C PRO A 374 -12.52 -11.04 -28.98
N LYS A 375 -13.73 -11.57 -29.18
CA LYS A 375 -13.88 -12.81 -29.96
C LYS A 375 -13.26 -12.54 -31.34
N ALA A 376 -12.35 -13.41 -31.78
CA ALA A 376 -12.02 -13.48 -33.19
C ALA A 376 -13.34 -13.62 -33.95
N PRO A 377 -13.59 -12.82 -35.00
CA PRO A 377 -14.83 -12.92 -35.76
C PRO A 377 -14.93 -14.35 -36.29
N ASP A 378 -15.88 -15.11 -35.77
CA ASP A 378 -16.20 -16.43 -36.28
C ASP A 378 -16.77 -16.22 -37.68
N ASN A 379 -16.03 -16.60 -38.72
CA ASN A 379 -16.45 -16.51 -40.14
C ASN A 379 -17.61 -17.47 -40.51
N LYS A 380 -18.50 -17.76 -39.55
CA LYS A 380 -19.72 -18.52 -39.76
C LYS A 380 -20.89 -17.73 -39.16
N GLU A 381 -21.34 -16.72 -39.91
CA GLU A 381 -22.69 -16.20 -39.75
C GLU A 381 -23.70 -17.30 -40.08
N HIS A 382 -24.09 -18.06 -39.07
CA HIS A 382 -25.41 -18.69 -39.06
C HIS A 382 -26.33 -17.71 -38.36
N ILE A 383 -27.15 -16.98 -39.11
CA ILE A 383 -28.19 -16.09 -38.57
C ILE A 383 -29.09 -16.95 -37.68
N PRO A 384 -29.04 -16.83 -36.33
CA PRO A 384 -29.98 -17.55 -35.50
C PRO A 384 -31.33 -16.84 -35.65
N ARG A 385 -32.42 -17.61 -35.78
CA ARG A 385 -33.78 -17.10 -35.52
C ARG A 385 -33.76 -16.24 -34.25
N ALA A 386 -34.36 -15.06 -34.31
CA ALA A 386 -34.44 -14.11 -33.21
C ALA A 386 -34.76 -14.87 -31.90
N PRO A 387 -33.85 -14.87 -30.90
CA PRO A 387 -34.15 -15.49 -29.63
C PRO A 387 -35.38 -14.78 -29.04
N ARG A 388 -36.32 -15.53 -28.47
CA ARG A 388 -37.30 -14.95 -27.54
C ARG A 388 -36.51 -14.05 -26.58
N ALA A 389 -36.88 -12.78 -26.48
CA ALA A 389 -36.17 -11.82 -25.64
C ALA A 389 -36.05 -12.41 -24.22
N ILE A 390 -34.82 -12.73 -23.82
CA ILE A 390 -34.52 -13.18 -22.46
C ILE A 390 -34.80 -11.99 -21.56
N THR A 391 -35.63 -12.16 -20.54
CA THR A 391 -35.92 -11.10 -19.57
C THR A 391 -34.65 -10.70 -18.82
N GLU A 392 -34.63 -9.50 -18.25
CA GLU A 392 -33.47 -9.01 -17.51
C GLU A 392 -33.17 -9.89 -16.29
N GLU A 393 -34.23 -10.40 -15.63
CA GLU A 393 -34.15 -11.32 -14.51
C GLU A 393 -33.50 -12.65 -14.93
N ALA A 394 -33.91 -13.22 -16.06
CA ALA A 394 -33.31 -14.44 -16.59
C ALA A 394 -31.83 -14.23 -16.96
N ARG A 395 -31.46 -13.07 -17.51
CA ARG A 395 -30.05 -12.70 -17.76
C ARG A 395 -29.25 -12.64 -16.46
N ARG A 396 -29.79 -12.05 -15.39
CA ARG A 396 -29.18 -12.02 -14.06
C ARG A 396 -29.01 -13.42 -13.47
N THR A 397 -30.01 -14.29 -13.58
CA THR A 397 -29.92 -15.68 -13.13
C THR A 397 -28.80 -16.45 -13.86
N LEU A 398 -28.66 -16.25 -15.18
CA LEU A 398 -27.55 -16.83 -15.94
C LEU A 398 -26.19 -16.27 -15.51
N ALA A 399 -26.10 -14.97 -15.23
CA ALA A 399 -24.86 -14.35 -14.74
C ALA A 399 -24.45 -14.89 -13.37
N LEU A 400 -25.38 -15.10 -12.44
CA LEU A 400 -25.11 -15.73 -11.14
C LEU A 400 -24.65 -17.18 -11.30
N MET A 401 -25.26 -17.94 -12.22
CA MET A 401 -24.82 -19.31 -12.52
C MET A 401 -23.43 -19.32 -13.18
N TRP A 402 -23.11 -18.32 -14.00
CA TRP A 402 -21.79 -18.15 -14.60
C TRP A 402 -20.73 -17.83 -13.55
N GLU A 403 -21.01 -16.90 -12.63
CA GLU A 403 -20.12 -16.59 -11.51
C GLU A 403 -19.83 -17.86 -10.68
N ALA A 404 -20.87 -18.63 -10.34
CA ALA A 404 -20.71 -19.92 -9.65
C ALA A 404 -19.84 -20.91 -10.45
N ALA A 405 -19.97 -20.95 -11.78
CA ALA A 405 -19.17 -21.81 -12.64
C ALA A 405 -17.68 -21.40 -12.68
N LEU A 406 -17.40 -20.09 -12.77
CA LEU A 406 -16.04 -19.56 -12.67
C LEU A 406 -15.43 -19.83 -11.30
N ASP A 407 -16.24 -19.74 -10.25
CA ASP A 407 -15.81 -20.05 -8.90
C ASP A 407 -15.43 -21.53 -8.75
N LEU A 408 -16.22 -22.43 -9.32
CA LEU A 408 -15.95 -23.87 -9.33
C LEU A 408 -14.86 -24.29 -10.32
N GLY A 409 -14.53 -23.45 -11.31
CA GLY A 409 -13.71 -23.85 -12.47
C GLY A 409 -14.38 -24.88 -13.37
N ARG A 410 -15.68 -25.13 -13.18
CA ARG A 410 -16.50 -26.08 -13.95
C ARG A 410 -17.97 -25.70 -13.81
N ILE A 411 -18.82 -26.25 -14.67
CA ILE A 411 -20.27 -26.05 -14.56
C ILE A 411 -20.77 -26.63 -13.22
N PRO A 412 -21.58 -25.88 -12.45
CA PRO A 412 -22.16 -26.35 -11.19
C PRO A 412 -23.18 -27.47 -11.42
N GLU A 413 -23.19 -28.44 -10.52
CA GLU A 413 -24.25 -29.45 -10.41
C GLU A 413 -25.48 -28.88 -9.69
N ARG A 414 -26.62 -29.57 -9.79
CA ARG A 414 -27.90 -29.08 -9.24
C ARG A 414 -27.83 -28.75 -7.74
N ASP A 415 -27.16 -29.59 -6.95
CA ASP A 415 -26.98 -29.43 -5.51
C ASP A 415 -25.91 -28.40 -5.12
N GLU A 416 -25.18 -27.85 -6.10
CA GLU A 416 -24.19 -26.79 -5.90
C GLU A 416 -24.76 -25.39 -6.19
N ILE A 417 -26.04 -25.32 -6.58
CA ILE A 417 -26.73 -24.07 -6.92
C ILE A 417 -27.77 -23.78 -5.83
N GLN A 418 -27.69 -22.60 -5.22
CA GLN A 418 -28.64 -22.19 -4.16
C GLN A 418 -29.99 -21.71 -4.72
N PHE A 419 -30.04 -21.32 -6.00
CA PHE A 419 -31.18 -20.70 -6.66
C PHE A 419 -31.75 -21.57 -7.80
N VAL A 420 -31.78 -22.91 -7.61
CA VAL A 420 -32.34 -23.86 -8.59
C VAL A 420 -33.78 -23.52 -9.02
N PRO A 421 -34.72 -23.12 -8.13
CA PRO A 421 -36.09 -22.79 -8.54
C PRO A 421 -36.15 -21.70 -9.62
N ALA A 422 -35.34 -20.64 -9.48
CA ALA A 422 -35.26 -19.57 -10.47
C ALA A 422 -34.69 -20.06 -11.82
N ILE A 423 -33.73 -20.99 -11.80
CA ILE A 423 -33.21 -21.60 -13.04
C ILE A 423 -34.29 -22.43 -13.74
N GLU A 424 -35.02 -23.25 -12.97
CA GLU A 424 -36.08 -24.11 -13.50
C GLU A 424 -37.25 -23.27 -14.04
N GLU A 425 -37.59 -22.15 -13.40
CA GLU A 425 -38.60 -21.19 -13.87
C GLU A 425 -38.26 -20.59 -15.24
N TYR A 426 -37.06 -20.01 -15.39
CA TYR A 426 -36.70 -19.29 -16.61
C TYR A 426 -36.18 -20.18 -17.74
N PHE A 427 -35.54 -21.31 -17.42
CA PHE A 427 -34.83 -22.15 -18.41
C PHE A 427 -35.32 -23.60 -18.46
N GLY A 428 -36.23 -23.99 -17.57
CA GLY A 428 -36.82 -25.32 -17.47
C GLY A 428 -35.94 -26.37 -16.78
N SER A 429 -34.61 -26.31 -16.93
CA SER A 429 -33.69 -27.18 -16.19
C SER A 429 -32.26 -26.64 -16.10
N VAL A 430 -31.52 -27.08 -15.08
CA VAL A 430 -30.09 -26.74 -14.89
C VAL A 430 -29.26 -27.14 -16.11
N THR A 431 -29.52 -28.31 -16.72
CA THR A 431 -28.80 -28.75 -17.93
C THR A 431 -29.06 -27.85 -19.13
N LYS A 432 -30.28 -27.33 -19.30
CA LYS A 432 -30.59 -26.36 -20.36
C LYS A 432 -29.89 -25.03 -20.13
N ALA A 433 -29.91 -24.51 -18.90
CA ALA A 433 -29.19 -23.30 -18.53
C ALA A 433 -27.68 -23.43 -18.75
N ALA A 434 -27.07 -24.57 -18.37
CA ALA A 434 -25.65 -24.82 -18.59
C ALA A 434 -25.24 -24.77 -20.08
N ARG A 435 -26.08 -25.25 -21.00
CA ARG A 435 -25.84 -25.14 -22.45
C ARG A 435 -25.90 -23.69 -22.94
N LEU A 436 -26.72 -22.85 -22.31
CA LEU A 436 -26.79 -21.43 -22.61
C LEU A 436 -25.55 -20.68 -22.12
N LEU A 437 -24.97 -21.08 -20.97
CA LEU A 437 -23.74 -20.45 -20.47
C LEU A 437 -22.61 -20.46 -21.50
N VAL A 438 -22.35 -21.62 -22.10
CA VAL A 438 -21.29 -21.81 -23.11
C VAL A 438 -21.53 -20.97 -24.38
N ARG A 439 -22.79 -20.62 -24.67
CA ARG A 439 -23.15 -19.79 -25.83
C ARG A 439 -23.05 -18.30 -25.55
N HIS A 440 -23.45 -17.87 -24.35
CA HIS A 440 -23.61 -16.45 -24.00
C HIS A 440 -22.38 -15.83 -23.33
N PHE A 441 -21.51 -16.63 -22.70
CA PHE A 441 -20.32 -16.15 -21.98
C PHE A 441 -19.03 -16.59 -22.66
N ASP A 442 -17.91 -15.95 -22.27
CA ASP A 442 -16.60 -16.28 -22.80
C ASP A 442 -16.06 -17.56 -22.15
N ILE A 443 -16.02 -18.64 -22.94
CA ILE A 443 -15.54 -19.94 -22.47
C ILE A 443 -14.07 -19.91 -22.05
N ASN A 444 -13.27 -18.95 -22.52
CA ASN A 444 -11.87 -18.84 -22.09
C ASN A 444 -11.76 -18.45 -20.62
N GLN A 445 -12.68 -17.63 -20.09
CA GLN A 445 -12.74 -17.34 -18.64
C GLN A 445 -12.93 -18.63 -17.83
N LEU A 446 -13.81 -19.54 -18.29
CA LEU A 446 -14.01 -20.82 -17.61
C LEU A 446 -12.78 -21.74 -17.73
N LYS A 447 -12.03 -21.71 -18.83
CA LYS A 447 -10.77 -22.46 -18.97
C LYS A 447 -9.70 -21.95 -18.01
N VAL A 448 -9.55 -20.64 -17.88
CA VAL A 448 -8.63 -20.00 -16.92
C VAL A 448 -9.03 -20.36 -15.50
N ALA A 449 -10.33 -20.29 -15.19
CA ALA A 449 -10.88 -20.70 -13.91
C ALA A 449 -10.63 -22.19 -13.60
N ALA A 450 -10.81 -23.08 -14.60
CA ALA A 450 -10.54 -24.51 -14.48
C ALA A 450 -9.07 -24.79 -14.16
N ALA A 451 -8.14 -24.14 -14.87
CA ALA A 451 -6.70 -24.27 -14.61
C ALA A 451 -6.34 -23.79 -13.21
N ALA A 452 -6.83 -22.61 -12.80
CA ALA A 452 -6.61 -22.09 -11.45
C ALA A 452 -7.19 -23.00 -10.36
N ARG A 453 -8.35 -23.63 -10.61
CA ARG A 453 -8.96 -24.59 -9.69
C ARG A 453 -8.15 -25.88 -9.57
N ALA A 454 -7.63 -26.39 -10.68
CA ALA A 454 -6.72 -27.54 -10.67
C ALA A 454 -5.45 -27.21 -9.88
N ASP A 455 -4.86 -26.02 -10.08
CA ASP A 455 -3.72 -25.54 -9.32
C ASP A 455 -3.99 -25.47 -7.81
N ASP A 456 -5.14 -24.94 -7.39
CA ASP A 456 -5.56 -24.88 -5.98
C ASP A 456 -5.60 -26.26 -5.34
N LEU A 457 -6.18 -27.25 -6.05
CA LEU A 457 -6.25 -28.63 -5.60
C LEU A 457 -4.86 -29.27 -5.55
N CYS A 458 -4.01 -28.97 -6.53
CA CYS A 458 -2.64 -29.45 -6.57
C CYS A 458 -1.83 -28.96 -5.36
N VAL A 459 -1.97 -27.68 -4.99
CA VAL A 459 -1.38 -27.11 -3.77
C VAL A 459 -1.96 -27.79 -2.52
N PHE A 460 -3.28 -27.97 -2.45
CA PHE A 460 -3.93 -28.67 -1.34
C PHE A 460 -3.37 -30.10 -1.13
N PHE A 461 -3.24 -30.88 -2.20
CA PHE A 461 -2.66 -32.23 -2.13
C PHE A 461 -1.16 -32.19 -1.78
N ALA A 462 -0.41 -31.22 -2.31
CA ALA A 462 0.98 -31.01 -1.93
C ALA A 462 1.11 -30.77 -0.41
N MET A 463 0.24 -29.95 0.18
CA MET A 463 0.27 -29.69 1.63
C MET A 463 -0.10 -30.91 2.47
N GLN A 464 -1.07 -31.72 2.02
CA GLN A 464 -1.39 -32.99 2.69
C GLN A 464 -0.19 -33.95 2.67
N CYS A 465 0.47 -34.10 1.51
CA CYS A 465 1.66 -34.94 1.37
C CYS A 465 2.79 -34.45 2.28
N PHE A 466 3.07 -33.15 2.30
CA PHE A 466 4.12 -32.56 3.13
C PHE A 466 3.84 -32.75 4.63
N ALA A 467 2.60 -32.53 5.05
CA ALA A 467 2.16 -32.74 6.43
C ALA A 467 2.00 -34.22 6.82
N LYS A 468 2.27 -35.17 5.90
CA LYS A 468 2.11 -36.63 6.09
C LYS A 468 0.72 -37.02 6.60
N ARG A 469 -0.33 -36.29 6.15
CA ARG A 469 -1.70 -36.59 6.56
C ARG A 469 -2.19 -37.89 5.93
N ALA A 470 -2.95 -38.67 6.71
CA ALA A 470 -3.60 -39.86 6.20
C ALA A 470 -4.65 -39.47 5.13
N PRO A 471 -4.79 -40.24 4.05
CA PRO A 471 -5.86 -40.02 3.08
C PRO A 471 -7.24 -40.09 3.73
N TYR A 472 -8.17 -39.25 3.29
CA TYR A 472 -9.55 -39.32 3.75
C TYR A 472 -10.19 -40.66 3.35
N ARG A 473 -10.90 -41.30 4.30
CA ARG A 473 -11.65 -42.55 4.04
C ARG A 473 -12.84 -42.31 3.11
N SER A 474 -13.50 -41.16 3.26
CA SER A 474 -14.61 -40.71 2.43
C SER A 474 -14.36 -39.28 1.98
N LEU A 475 -14.55 -39.00 0.70
CA LEU A 475 -14.40 -37.66 0.15
C LEU A 475 -15.73 -36.93 0.16
N GLU A 476 -15.68 -35.67 0.57
CA GLU A 476 -16.79 -34.75 0.41
C GLU A 476 -17.21 -34.66 -1.08
N GLN A 477 -18.51 -34.55 -1.34
CA GLN A 477 -19.09 -34.73 -2.67
C GLN A 477 -18.56 -33.74 -3.71
N ARG A 478 -18.41 -32.46 -3.35
CA ARG A 478 -17.84 -31.44 -4.23
C ARG A 478 -16.36 -31.71 -4.51
N LEU A 479 -15.56 -32.06 -3.50
CA LEU A 479 -14.16 -32.45 -3.69
C LEU A 479 -14.04 -33.67 -4.62
N ARG A 480 -14.90 -34.69 -4.47
CA ARG A 480 -14.93 -35.85 -5.36
C ARG A 480 -15.21 -35.47 -6.82
N ARG A 481 -16.15 -34.55 -7.05
CA ARG A 481 -16.46 -34.04 -8.40
C ARG A 481 -15.29 -33.26 -8.98
N ASP A 482 -14.69 -32.37 -8.19
CA ASP A 482 -13.54 -31.58 -8.61
C ASP A 482 -12.36 -32.49 -9.01
N ILE A 483 -12.06 -33.50 -8.20
CA ILE A 483 -11.01 -34.49 -8.52
C ILE A 483 -11.31 -35.21 -9.82
N LYS A 484 -12.55 -35.69 -9.99
CA LYS A 484 -12.96 -36.37 -11.22
C LYS A 484 -12.83 -35.45 -12.45
N THR A 485 -13.21 -34.19 -12.32
CA THR A 485 -13.16 -33.22 -13.43
C THR A 485 -11.74 -32.82 -13.80
N PHE A 486 -10.88 -32.55 -12.83
CA PHE A 486 -9.55 -31.95 -13.09
C PHE A 486 -8.42 -32.97 -13.17
N PHE A 487 -8.55 -34.12 -12.51
CA PHE A 487 -7.49 -35.14 -12.42
C PHE A 487 -7.95 -36.54 -12.83
N GLY A 488 -9.25 -36.76 -13.04
CA GLY A 488 -9.84 -38.06 -13.34
C GLY A 488 -10.07 -38.92 -12.10
N ASP A 489 -9.03 -39.13 -11.29
CA ASP A 489 -9.09 -39.94 -10.07
C ASP A 489 -8.24 -39.36 -8.91
N TYR A 490 -8.46 -39.90 -7.71
CA TYR A 490 -7.81 -39.43 -6.47
C TYR A 490 -6.30 -39.64 -6.49
N ARG A 491 -5.81 -40.74 -7.06
CA ARG A 491 -4.38 -41.06 -7.10
C ARG A 491 -3.64 -40.09 -8.00
N SER A 492 -4.20 -39.79 -9.17
CA SER A 492 -3.69 -38.80 -10.11
C SER A 492 -3.61 -37.40 -9.47
N ALA A 493 -4.57 -37.05 -8.61
CA ALA A 493 -4.54 -35.79 -7.86
C ALA A 493 -3.44 -35.77 -6.77
N GLN A 494 -3.24 -36.87 -6.06
CA GLN A 494 -2.13 -37.02 -5.10
C GLN A 494 -0.76 -36.96 -5.80
N ASP A 495 -0.61 -37.66 -6.93
CA ASP A 495 0.61 -37.67 -7.74
C ASP A 495 0.91 -36.28 -8.32
N ALA A 496 -0.12 -35.50 -8.66
CA ALA A 496 0.04 -34.09 -9.04
C ALA A 496 0.59 -33.24 -7.88
N GLY A 497 0.02 -33.39 -6.68
CA GLY A 497 0.51 -32.71 -5.47
C GLY A 497 1.95 -33.06 -5.12
N MET A 498 2.33 -34.34 -5.21
CA MET A 498 3.71 -34.79 -4.99
C MET A 498 4.68 -34.20 -6.03
N ARG A 499 4.30 -34.21 -7.31
CA ARG A 499 5.10 -33.57 -8.37
C ARG A 499 5.28 -32.07 -8.11
N LEU A 500 4.26 -31.40 -7.60
CA LEU A 500 4.36 -29.98 -7.23
C LEU A 500 5.35 -29.75 -6.09
N LEU A 501 5.39 -30.61 -5.06
CA LEU A 501 6.39 -30.53 -4.00
C LEU A 501 7.82 -30.71 -4.53
N LEU A 502 8.03 -31.67 -5.45
CA LEU A 502 9.33 -31.89 -6.08
C LEU A 502 9.78 -30.64 -6.85
N ARG A 503 8.89 -30.04 -7.64
CA ARG A 503 9.16 -28.76 -8.33
C ARG A 503 9.44 -27.62 -7.35
N ALA A 504 8.72 -27.54 -6.23
CA ALA A 504 8.96 -26.54 -5.20
C ALA A 504 10.30 -26.73 -4.45
N SER A 505 10.93 -27.90 -4.56
CA SER A 505 12.26 -28.15 -4.00
C SER A 505 13.41 -27.77 -4.95
N ASP A 506 13.09 -27.53 -6.23
CA ASP A 506 14.01 -27.17 -7.30
C ASP A 506 14.25 -25.65 -7.32
N SER A 507 15.51 -25.25 -7.27
CA SER A 507 15.91 -23.85 -7.18
C SER A 507 15.68 -23.06 -8.48
N GLU A 508 15.74 -23.70 -9.65
CA GLU A 508 15.47 -23.04 -10.93
C GLU A 508 13.97 -22.79 -11.12
N GLU A 509 13.12 -23.75 -10.76
CA GLU A 509 11.66 -23.58 -10.75
C GLU A 509 11.24 -22.48 -9.77
N LEU A 510 11.85 -22.42 -8.57
CA LEU A 510 11.62 -21.32 -7.63
C LEU A 510 12.07 -19.97 -8.19
N ARG A 511 13.24 -19.91 -8.82
CA ARG A 511 13.78 -18.68 -9.42
C ARG A 511 12.88 -18.17 -10.55
N ALA A 512 12.46 -19.07 -11.44
CA ALA A 512 11.52 -18.75 -12.52
C ALA A 512 10.18 -18.28 -11.97
N GLY A 513 9.65 -18.95 -10.94
CA GLY A 513 8.44 -18.53 -10.24
C GLY A 513 8.59 -17.15 -9.59
N CYS A 514 9.74 -16.86 -8.97
CA CYS A 514 10.02 -15.56 -8.35
C CYS A 514 10.08 -14.43 -9.37
N ALA A 515 10.73 -14.66 -10.51
CA ALA A 515 10.78 -13.70 -11.61
C ALA A 515 9.38 -13.41 -12.16
N LEU A 516 8.60 -14.46 -12.46
CA LEU A 516 7.23 -14.33 -12.96
C LEU A 516 6.34 -13.58 -11.95
N ALA A 517 6.44 -13.89 -10.67
CA ALA A 517 5.66 -13.20 -9.63
C ALA A 517 6.01 -11.70 -9.55
N ALA A 518 7.29 -11.34 -9.69
CA ALA A 518 7.71 -9.94 -9.74
C ALA A 518 7.21 -9.22 -11.01
N GLU A 519 7.24 -9.88 -12.16
CA GLU A 519 6.70 -9.35 -13.43
C GLU A 519 5.19 -9.11 -13.36
N LEU A 520 4.45 -9.95 -12.63
CA LEU A 520 3.01 -9.78 -12.36
C LEU A 520 2.71 -8.81 -11.21
N GLY A 521 3.74 -8.13 -10.67
CA GLY A 521 3.59 -7.16 -9.59
C GLY A 521 3.17 -7.77 -8.25
N MET A 522 3.41 -9.05 -8.01
CA MET A 522 3.05 -9.70 -6.73
C MET A 522 4.10 -9.48 -5.63
N GLY A 523 5.25 -8.89 -5.97
CA GLY A 523 6.31 -8.59 -5.04
C GLY A 523 7.53 -8.00 -5.75
N TRP A 524 8.59 -7.75 -4.98
CA TRP A 524 9.83 -7.16 -5.47
C TRP A 524 10.98 -8.16 -5.40
N LEU A 525 11.72 -8.25 -6.49
CA LEU A 525 12.91 -9.07 -6.61
C LEU A 525 14.15 -8.24 -6.24
N ASP A 526 14.81 -8.59 -5.15
CA ASP A 526 16.00 -7.88 -4.68
C ASP A 526 17.25 -8.21 -5.55
N PRO A 527 18.39 -7.51 -5.35
CA PRO A 527 19.62 -7.77 -6.10
C PRO A 527 20.14 -9.21 -5.95
N GLU A 528 19.86 -9.88 -4.83
CA GLU A 528 20.18 -11.30 -4.59
C GLU A 528 19.19 -12.26 -5.27
N ARG A 529 18.22 -11.73 -6.02
CA ARG A 529 17.13 -12.46 -6.68
C ARG A 529 16.19 -13.15 -5.69
N ALA A 530 16.09 -12.66 -4.46
CA ALA A 530 15.07 -13.11 -3.52
C ALA A 530 13.79 -12.28 -3.69
N LEU A 531 12.64 -12.96 -3.70
CA LEU A 531 11.35 -12.31 -3.86
C LEU A 531 10.80 -11.91 -2.49
N HIS A 532 10.52 -10.63 -2.32
CA HIS A 532 9.82 -10.07 -1.16
C HIS A 532 8.37 -9.78 -1.55
N LEU A 533 7.41 -10.24 -0.77
CA LEU A 533 5.99 -10.09 -1.09
C LEU A 533 5.12 -10.04 0.18
N PRO A 534 3.90 -9.52 0.09
CA PRO A 534 2.92 -9.60 1.17
C PRO A 534 2.36 -11.01 1.27
N LEU A 535 2.09 -11.49 2.49
CA LEU A 535 1.45 -12.80 2.67
C LEU A 535 0.00 -12.81 2.13
N SER A 536 -0.63 -11.64 1.99
CA SER A 536 -1.99 -11.49 1.45
C SER A 536 -2.12 -11.86 -0.02
N VAL A 537 -1.02 -11.90 -0.80
CA VAL A 537 -1.05 -12.25 -2.24
C VAL A 537 -0.59 -13.67 -2.52
N VAL A 538 -0.29 -14.47 -1.48
CA VAL A 538 0.23 -15.83 -1.66
C VAL A 538 -0.71 -16.70 -2.48
N ASP A 539 -2.02 -16.57 -2.33
CA ASP A 539 -2.99 -17.36 -3.09
C ASP A 539 -2.95 -17.10 -4.61
N ARG A 540 -2.42 -15.95 -5.04
CA ARG A 540 -2.27 -15.56 -6.45
C ARG A 540 -0.96 -16.02 -7.08
N LEU A 541 0.03 -16.42 -6.28
CA LEU A 541 1.34 -16.81 -6.81
C LEU A 541 1.26 -18.03 -7.75
N PRO A 542 2.31 -18.26 -8.56
CA PRO A 542 2.51 -19.54 -9.24
C PRO A 542 2.44 -20.72 -8.25
N PRO A 543 1.84 -21.87 -8.62
CA PRO A 543 1.63 -23.00 -7.71
C PRO A 543 2.89 -23.48 -7.00
N VAL A 544 4.04 -23.41 -7.67
CA VAL A 544 5.35 -23.78 -7.11
C VAL A 544 5.69 -22.91 -5.89
N LEU A 545 5.52 -21.59 -6.00
CA LEU A 545 5.75 -20.68 -4.87
C LEU A 545 4.70 -20.83 -3.78
N ARG A 546 3.44 -21.09 -4.14
CA ARG A 546 2.35 -21.37 -3.17
C ARG A 546 2.66 -22.58 -2.32
N ALA A 547 3.10 -23.67 -2.95
CA ALA A 547 3.54 -24.87 -2.26
C ALA A 547 4.77 -24.57 -1.38
N TYR A 548 5.75 -23.84 -1.90
CA TYR A 548 6.95 -23.48 -1.14
C TYR A 548 6.64 -22.68 0.12
N VAL A 549 5.88 -21.58 -0.01
CA VAL A 549 5.45 -20.75 1.13
C VAL A 549 4.56 -21.56 2.08
N GLY A 550 3.63 -22.36 1.54
CA GLY A 550 2.77 -23.25 2.33
C GLY A 550 3.56 -24.25 3.18
N CYS A 551 4.57 -24.90 2.62
CA CYS A 551 5.49 -25.78 3.36
C CYS A 551 6.21 -25.00 4.48
N GLY A 552 6.72 -23.80 4.19
CA GLY A 552 7.37 -22.97 5.19
C GLY A 552 6.45 -22.58 6.35
N LEU A 553 5.20 -22.20 6.04
CA LEU A 553 4.19 -21.90 7.05
C LEU A 553 3.80 -23.13 7.88
N LEU A 554 3.78 -24.33 7.29
CA LEU A 554 3.56 -25.58 8.01
C LEU A 554 4.72 -25.91 8.95
N VAL A 555 5.98 -25.74 8.50
CA VAL A 555 7.18 -25.93 9.34
C VAL A 555 7.19 -24.95 10.51
N TYR A 556 6.85 -23.70 10.27
CA TYR A 556 6.81 -22.68 11.30
C TYR A 556 5.65 -22.89 12.29
N GLY A 557 4.58 -23.59 11.89
CA GLY A 557 3.46 -24.00 12.75
C GLY A 557 2.48 -22.88 13.13
N ASN A 558 2.96 -21.64 13.15
CA ASN A 558 2.17 -20.44 13.39
C ASN A 558 2.22 -19.53 12.17
N VAL A 559 1.08 -19.11 11.60
CA VAL A 559 1.11 -18.12 10.51
C VAL A 559 1.41 -16.71 11.03
N GLY A 560 1.33 -16.49 12.35
CA GLY A 560 1.66 -15.25 13.05
C GLY A 560 0.92 -14.02 12.50
N ASP A 561 1.29 -12.85 13.00
CA ASP A 561 0.89 -11.57 12.42
C ASP A 561 1.88 -11.13 11.33
N ALA A 562 2.60 -12.07 10.68
CA ALA A 562 3.56 -11.71 9.65
C ALA A 562 2.87 -11.03 8.45
N GLN A 563 3.40 -9.91 7.98
CA GLN A 563 2.87 -9.21 6.81
C GLN A 563 3.64 -9.54 5.54
N LEU A 564 4.97 -9.70 5.63
CA LEU A 564 5.83 -9.96 4.47
C LEU A 564 6.52 -11.32 4.54
N ALA A 565 6.74 -11.90 3.37
CA ALA A 565 7.57 -13.08 3.14
C ALA A 565 8.71 -12.77 2.17
N LYS A 566 9.91 -13.28 2.45
CA LYS A 566 11.07 -13.28 1.56
C LYS A 566 11.42 -14.72 1.16
N ILE A 567 11.29 -15.04 -0.13
CA ILE A 567 11.61 -16.34 -0.71
C ILE A 567 13.06 -16.32 -1.20
N HIS A 568 13.91 -17.15 -0.61
CA HIS A 568 15.31 -17.28 -1.01
C HIS A 568 15.50 -18.49 -1.93
N ALA A 569 15.30 -18.31 -3.24
CA ALA A 569 15.30 -19.39 -4.22
C ALA A 569 16.59 -20.25 -4.20
N PHE A 570 17.75 -19.64 -3.97
CA PHE A 570 19.04 -20.34 -3.93
C PHE A 570 19.30 -21.10 -2.62
N SER A 571 19.01 -20.49 -1.48
CA SER A 571 19.34 -21.10 -0.17
C SER A 571 18.27 -22.04 0.37
N GLY A 572 17.10 -22.11 -0.29
CA GLY A 572 15.98 -22.93 0.16
C GLY A 572 15.39 -22.45 1.48
N LYS A 573 15.53 -21.16 1.79
CA LYS A 573 14.99 -20.52 2.99
C LYS A 573 13.75 -19.66 2.67
N LEU A 574 12.86 -19.58 3.64
CA LEU A 574 11.76 -18.63 3.69
C LEU A 574 11.97 -17.72 4.90
N THR A 575 11.88 -16.41 4.73
CA THR A 575 11.87 -15.48 5.88
C THR A 575 10.50 -14.84 5.99
N LEU A 576 9.94 -14.82 7.20
CA LEU A 576 8.70 -14.10 7.50
C LEU A 576 9.04 -12.91 8.39
N THR A 577 8.44 -11.76 8.14
CA THR A 577 8.63 -10.55 8.93
C THR A 577 7.30 -9.93 9.35
N GLU A 578 7.24 -9.58 10.62
CA GLU A 578 6.10 -8.98 11.31
C GLU A 578 6.45 -7.57 11.74
N TYR A 579 5.57 -6.63 11.45
CA TYR A 579 5.74 -5.20 11.67
C TYR A 579 4.59 -4.61 12.49
N GLU A 580 4.93 -3.62 13.30
CA GLU A 580 3.96 -2.73 13.95
C GLU A 580 3.43 -1.70 12.96
N GLU A 581 2.13 -1.41 13.05
CA GLU A 581 1.45 -0.37 12.27
C GLU A 581 1.66 -0.52 10.75
N PHE A 582 1.73 -1.76 10.26
CA PHE A 582 2.06 -2.04 8.86
C PHE A 582 1.16 -1.26 7.89
N ASP A 583 -0.16 -1.23 8.10
CA ASP A 583 -1.10 -0.57 7.19
C ASP A 583 -1.21 0.95 7.38
N THR A 584 -0.87 1.46 8.57
CA THR A 584 -1.13 2.86 8.98
C THR A 584 0.10 3.74 8.95
N ALA A 585 1.31 3.16 9.10
CA ALA A 585 2.57 3.90 9.05
C ALA A 585 3.27 3.73 7.70
N PRO A 586 3.90 4.78 7.14
CA PRO A 586 4.66 4.67 5.90
C PRO A 586 6.01 3.96 6.08
N LEU A 587 6.53 3.92 7.31
CA LEU A 587 7.76 3.24 7.73
C LEU A 587 7.47 2.31 8.92
N PRO A 588 6.80 1.16 8.70
CA PRO A 588 6.49 0.21 9.76
C PRO A 588 7.74 -0.30 10.50
N ARG A 589 7.59 -0.60 11.78
CA ARG A 589 8.70 -1.06 12.64
C ARG A 589 8.74 -2.58 12.75
N LEU A 590 9.87 -3.19 12.43
CA LEU A 590 10.06 -4.63 12.49
C LEU A 590 10.02 -5.11 13.94
N VAL A 591 9.06 -5.97 14.26
CA VAL A 591 8.87 -6.58 15.58
C VAL A 591 9.50 -7.96 15.63
N LYS A 592 9.31 -8.75 14.58
CA LYS A 592 9.73 -10.15 14.58
C LYS A 592 10.12 -10.62 13.19
N ARG A 593 11.15 -11.45 13.13
CA ARG A 593 11.63 -12.11 11.92
C ARG A 593 11.82 -13.59 12.19
N ALA A 594 11.17 -14.44 11.42
CA ALA A 594 11.39 -15.89 11.44
C ALA A 594 12.13 -16.33 10.17
N LYS A 595 13.28 -17.01 10.31
CA LYS A 595 14.02 -17.62 9.20
C LYS A 595 13.78 -19.12 9.22
N ILE A 596 13.06 -19.61 8.23
CA ILE A 596 12.64 -21.00 8.10
C ILE A 596 13.51 -21.67 7.04
N ASN A 597 14.07 -22.82 7.37
CA ASN A 597 14.74 -23.67 6.41
C ASN A 597 13.88 -24.91 6.16
N ILE A 598 13.22 -24.88 5.02
CA ILE A 598 12.16 -25.85 4.67
C ILE A 598 12.75 -27.25 4.49
N ARG A 599 13.98 -27.37 4.00
CA ARG A 599 14.65 -28.67 3.77
C ARG A 599 14.99 -29.36 5.08
N LYS A 600 15.44 -28.60 6.08
CA LYS A 600 15.75 -29.11 7.42
C LYS A 600 14.51 -29.20 8.33
N GLN A 601 13.40 -28.59 7.92
CA GLN A 601 12.20 -28.42 8.74
C GLN A 601 12.50 -27.77 10.10
N ASP A 602 13.43 -26.82 10.10
CA ASP A 602 13.82 -26.02 11.27
C ASP A 602 13.60 -24.53 11.00
N TYR A 603 13.59 -23.75 12.07
CA TYR A 603 13.48 -22.29 11.98
C TYR A 603 14.17 -21.59 13.15
N GLU A 604 14.57 -20.34 12.91
CA GLU A 604 15.14 -19.43 13.90
C GLU A 604 14.25 -18.18 14.00
N VAL A 605 13.99 -17.71 15.21
CA VAL A 605 13.17 -16.52 15.46
C VAL A 605 14.03 -15.42 16.06
N PHE A 606 13.87 -14.20 15.54
CA PHE A 606 14.50 -12.97 16.01
C PHE A 606 13.40 -12.00 16.40
N GLU A 607 13.36 -11.56 17.65
CA GLU A 607 12.44 -10.55 18.17
C GLU A 607 13.19 -9.23 18.40
N TYR A 608 12.56 -8.13 18.01
CA TYR A 608 13.14 -6.79 18.01
C TYR A 608 12.37 -5.90 18.98
N GLY A 609 13.11 -5.13 19.78
CA GLY A 609 12.60 -4.28 20.85
C GLY A 609 13.35 -4.48 22.17
N GLY A 610 13.03 -3.65 23.17
CA GLY A 610 13.72 -3.66 24.45
C GLY A 610 15.05 -2.90 24.40
N ARG A 611 16.18 -3.62 24.37
CA ARG A 611 17.52 -3.01 24.39
C ARG A 611 17.97 -2.41 23.05
N TYR A 612 17.35 -2.83 21.96
CA TYR A 612 17.67 -2.36 20.61
C TYR A 612 16.43 -1.74 19.97
N GLU A 613 16.65 -0.67 19.20
CA GLU A 613 15.58 -0.04 18.42
C GLU A 613 15.06 -0.99 17.33
N LYS A 614 13.76 -0.91 17.05
CA LYS A 614 13.12 -1.71 16.00
C LYS A 614 13.48 -1.14 14.62
N PRO A 615 14.05 -1.95 13.70
CA PRO A 615 14.37 -1.50 12.35
C PRO A 615 13.13 -1.01 11.59
N LEU A 616 13.28 0.01 10.74
CA LEU A 616 12.20 0.52 9.88
C LEU A 616 12.13 -0.26 8.56
N LEU A 617 10.93 -0.38 8.00
CA LEU A 617 10.70 -0.84 6.65
C LEU A 617 10.72 0.32 5.66
N TYR A 618 11.85 0.53 5.01
CA TYR A 618 11.99 1.53 3.95
C TYR A 618 11.40 1.05 2.62
N PHE A 619 10.94 2.00 1.81
CA PHE A 619 10.45 1.77 0.46
C PHE A 619 9.35 0.71 0.39
N LYS A 620 8.39 0.79 1.32
CA LYS A 620 7.35 -0.23 1.49
C LYS A 620 6.56 -0.46 0.21
N SER A 621 6.36 0.57 -0.64
CA SER A 621 5.69 0.43 -1.94
C SER A 621 6.37 -0.58 -2.87
N ARG A 622 7.68 -0.86 -2.73
CA ARG A 622 8.36 -1.92 -3.50
C ARG A 622 7.74 -3.29 -3.24
N TYR A 623 7.38 -3.57 -1.99
CA TYR A 623 6.85 -4.88 -1.60
C TYR A 623 5.35 -5.00 -1.87
N LEU A 624 4.67 -3.88 -2.09
CA LEU A 624 3.23 -3.86 -2.31
C LEU A 624 2.91 -3.82 -3.80
N ASN A 625 1.65 -4.03 -4.13
CA ASN A 625 1.13 -3.82 -5.47
C ASN A 625 0.03 -2.75 -5.46
N GLU A 626 -0.35 -2.31 -6.63
CA GLU A 626 -1.32 -1.24 -6.84
C GLU A 626 -2.73 -1.56 -6.32
N GLU A 627 -3.01 -2.82 -5.98
CA GLU A 627 -4.29 -3.22 -5.37
C GLU A 627 -4.28 -3.10 -3.84
N TYR A 628 -3.13 -2.85 -3.22
CA TYR A 628 -3.01 -2.66 -1.78
C TYR A 628 -3.63 -1.33 -1.34
N SER A 629 -4.26 -1.31 -0.17
CA SER A 629 -4.81 -0.06 0.41
C SER A 629 -3.69 0.94 0.67
N ASN A 630 -3.89 2.18 0.25
CA ASN A 630 -2.91 3.28 0.37
C ASN A 630 -1.62 3.10 -0.46
N TYR A 631 -1.61 2.24 -1.48
CA TYR A 631 -0.42 2.04 -2.32
C TYR A 631 0.06 3.35 -2.97
N SER A 632 -0.86 4.16 -3.50
CA SER A 632 -0.54 5.44 -4.13
C SER A 632 0.15 6.41 -3.17
N GLU A 633 -0.39 6.54 -1.96
CA GLU A 633 0.11 7.39 -0.89
C GLU A 633 1.49 6.90 -0.43
N GLN A 634 1.67 5.58 -0.27
CA GLN A 634 2.96 4.98 0.04
C GLN A 634 3.98 5.21 -1.09
N GLU A 635 3.60 5.04 -2.35
CA GLU A 635 4.51 5.28 -3.49
C GLU A 635 4.93 6.75 -3.55
N ALA A 636 3.99 7.68 -3.33
CA ALA A 636 4.27 9.11 -3.28
C ALA A 636 5.22 9.44 -2.12
N PHE A 637 4.98 8.89 -0.93
CA PHE A 637 5.85 9.03 0.23
C PHE A 637 7.27 8.51 -0.05
N ASP A 638 7.38 7.28 -0.55
CA ASP A 638 8.67 6.63 -0.83
C ASP A 638 9.49 7.43 -1.85
N ARG A 639 8.84 7.94 -2.91
CA ARG A 639 9.46 8.81 -3.90
C ARG A 639 9.88 10.16 -3.31
N ALA A 640 9.09 10.74 -2.42
CA ALA A 640 9.44 11.98 -1.74
C ALA A 640 10.65 11.77 -0.83
N LEU A 641 10.70 10.66 -0.10
CA LEU A 641 11.81 10.27 0.76
C LEU A 641 13.10 10.00 -0.04
N GLU A 642 13.00 9.31 -1.18
CA GLU A 642 14.14 9.03 -2.08
C GLU A 642 14.80 10.31 -2.62
N ARG A 643 14.02 11.39 -2.82
CA ARG A 643 14.53 12.68 -3.33
C ARG A 643 15.35 13.48 -2.34
N LEU A 644 15.27 13.19 -1.05
CA LEU A 644 16.08 13.87 -0.04
C LEU A 644 17.58 13.48 -0.12
N GLU A 645 18.00 12.74 -1.16
CA GLU A 645 19.32 12.15 -1.41
C GLU A 645 19.73 11.13 -0.33
N PRO A 646 20.48 10.07 -0.68
CA PRO A 646 20.33 8.79 0.00
C PRO A 646 20.89 8.80 1.42
N PHE A 647 19.96 8.76 2.38
CA PHE A 647 20.11 8.00 3.60
C PHE A 647 20.50 6.55 3.20
N ASP A 648 21.81 6.27 3.12
CA ASP A 648 22.44 5.03 2.65
C ASP A 648 21.47 3.87 2.30
N ALA A 649 21.09 3.80 1.02
CA ALA A 649 20.06 2.88 0.53
C ALA A 649 20.55 1.42 0.40
N GLY A 650 21.78 1.12 0.84
CA GLY A 650 22.43 -0.19 0.65
C GLY A 650 22.16 -1.24 1.73
N ALA A 651 21.76 -0.85 2.95
CA ALA A 651 21.54 -1.80 4.06
C ALA A 651 20.58 -1.26 5.11
N TYR A 652 19.51 -2.02 5.44
CA TYR A 652 18.49 -1.81 6.51
C TYR A 652 17.94 -0.38 6.76
N GLY A 653 18.38 0.62 5.99
CA GLY A 653 18.20 2.05 6.20
C GLY A 653 18.79 2.57 7.52
N ALA A 654 18.66 3.88 7.73
CA ALA A 654 18.98 4.51 9.00
C ALA A 654 18.06 3.98 10.12
N SER A 655 18.55 3.99 11.35
CA SER A 655 17.71 3.70 12.53
C SER A 655 16.56 4.72 12.64
N ALA A 656 15.53 4.44 13.44
CA ALA A 656 14.40 5.37 13.52
C ALA A 656 14.81 6.68 14.22
N SER A 657 15.72 6.61 15.19
CA SER A 657 16.33 7.81 15.80
C SER A 657 17.19 8.59 14.81
N ASP A 658 18.05 7.91 14.05
CA ASP A 658 18.94 8.59 13.09
C ASP A 658 18.12 9.24 11.96
N LEU A 659 17.07 8.58 11.48
CA LEU A 659 16.19 9.15 10.46
C LEU A 659 15.48 10.40 10.98
N ALA A 660 14.91 10.34 12.18
CA ALA A 660 14.24 11.47 12.79
C ALA A 660 15.19 12.67 12.96
N GLU A 661 16.40 12.43 13.46
CA GLU A 661 17.42 13.47 13.61
C GLU A 661 17.80 14.09 12.26
N ARG A 662 18.05 13.24 11.25
CA ARG A 662 18.43 13.75 9.92
C ARG A 662 17.31 14.51 9.23
N LEU A 663 16.06 14.04 9.32
CA LEU A 663 14.91 14.76 8.79
C LEU A 663 14.80 16.14 9.44
N GLU A 664 14.93 16.22 10.76
CA GLU A 664 14.90 17.50 11.49
C GLU A 664 16.07 18.41 11.12
N LEU A 665 17.30 17.88 10.96
CA LEU A 665 18.45 18.65 10.48
C LEU A 665 18.21 19.26 9.09
N HIS A 666 17.44 18.58 8.24
CA HIS A 666 17.02 19.06 6.93
C HIS A 666 15.64 19.74 6.93
N ARG A 667 15.07 20.01 8.11
CA ARG A 667 13.79 20.71 8.31
C ARG A 667 12.59 20.03 7.67
N TRP A 668 12.56 18.69 7.74
CA TRP A 668 11.46 17.83 7.34
C TRP A 668 10.93 17.03 8.53
N LEU A 669 9.64 16.66 8.46
CA LEU A 669 9.01 15.70 9.35
C LEU A 669 8.09 14.76 8.56
N ILE A 670 7.79 13.60 9.13
CA ILE A 670 6.83 12.63 8.59
C ILE A 670 5.48 12.89 9.27
N ASP A 671 4.46 13.20 8.49
CA ASP A 671 3.07 13.24 8.95
C ASP A 671 2.20 12.33 8.09
N GLY A 672 1.81 11.18 8.66
CA GLY A 672 1.15 10.11 7.93
C GLY A 672 1.99 9.69 6.73
N PHE A 673 1.40 9.67 5.53
CA PHE A 673 2.06 9.32 4.27
C PHE A 673 2.63 10.54 3.52
N VAL A 674 2.89 11.65 4.21
CA VAL A 674 3.38 12.88 3.59
C VAL A 674 4.61 13.41 4.34
N LEU A 675 5.61 13.86 3.58
CA LEU A 675 6.71 14.65 4.14
C LEU A 675 6.31 16.12 4.17
N ARG A 676 6.37 16.74 5.35
CA ARG A 676 6.08 18.16 5.55
C ARG A 676 7.28 18.89 6.12
N ARG A 677 7.31 20.21 5.96
CA ARG A 677 8.34 21.04 6.58
C ARG A 677 8.18 21.03 8.10
N SER A 678 9.31 21.08 8.81
CA SER A 678 9.33 21.03 10.26
C SER A 678 8.60 22.23 10.89
N ASP A 679 7.81 21.95 11.92
CA ASP A 679 7.10 22.92 12.76
C ASP A 679 7.81 23.18 14.10
N SER A 680 9.01 22.63 14.28
CA SER A 680 9.84 22.84 15.46
C SER A 680 10.66 24.13 15.37
N ILE A 681 11.09 24.69 16.51
CA ILE A 681 12.08 25.78 16.56
C ILE A 681 13.45 25.16 16.91
N PRO A 682 14.45 25.20 16.01
CA PRO A 682 15.74 24.59 16.26
C PRO A 682 16.59 25.44 17.22
N SER A 683 17.61 24.82 17.82
CA SER A 683 18.64 25.57 18.55
C SER A 683 19.41 26.48 17.58
N LEU A 684 19.81 27.67 18.03
CA LEU A 684 20.66 28.56 17.21
C LEU A 684 21.98 27.91 16.81
N ASP A 685 22.52 27.02 17.65
CA ASP A 685 23.79 26.34 17.39
C ASP A 685 23.64 25.10 16.51
N GLN A 686 22.41 24.72 16.15
CA GLN A 686 22.16 23.66 15.19
C GLN A 686 22.63 24.08 13.79
N PRO A 687 23.15 23.14 12.98
CA PRO A 687 23.49 23.41 11.59
C PRO A 687 22.31 23.96 10.78
N CYS A 688 22.60 24.94 9.93
CA CYS A 688 21.71 25.55 8.95
C CYS A 688 22.39 25.42 7.58
N GLY A 689 22.20 24.28 6.92
CA GLY A 689 23.01 23.87 5.79
C GLY A 689 24.33 23.20 6.20
N LYS A 690 25.24 23.02 5.25
CA LYS A 690 26.53 22.34 5.44
C LYS A 690 27.57 23.24 6.10
N ARG A 691 27.51 24.56 5.87
CA ARG A 691 28.58 25.50 6.26
C ARG A 691 28.22 26.47 7.37
N PHE A 692 26.94 26.59 7.74
CA PHE A 692 26.47 27.59 8.70
C PHE A 692 25.69 26.95 9.85
N ARG A 693 25.53 27.71 10.95
CA ARG A 693 24.54 27.49 12.01
C ARG A 693 23.45 28.54 11.90
N TYR A 694 22.28 28.31 12.48
CA TYR A 694 21.23 29.33 12.52
C TYR A 694 21.70 30.64 13.16
N ARG A 695 22.55 30.55 14.19
CA ARG A 695 23.21 31.68 14.83
C ARG A 695 23.92 32.59 13.83
N ASP A 696 24.62 32.02 12.84
CA ASP A 696 25.42 32.78 11.89
C ASP A 696 24.53 33.65 10.98
N LEU A 697 23.32 33.21 10.67
CA LEU A 697 22.36 33.98 9.88
C LEU A 697 21.50 34.94 10.72
N ILE A 698 21.40 34.72 12.03
CA ILE A 698 20.54 35.50 12.93
C ILE A 698 21.33 36.58 13.69
N GLU A 699 22.59 36.32 14.00
CA GLU A 699 23.42 37.18 14.86
C GLU A 699 24.53 37.94 14.11
N CYS A 700 24.59 37.88 12.77
CA CYS A 700 25.68 38.47 11.96
C CYS A 700 25.61 40.00 11.73
N GLY A 701 24.49 40.65 12.02
CA GLY A 701 24.31 42.07 11.71
C GLY A 701 25.11 43.00 12.63
N GLU A 702 25.70 44.08 12.11
CA GLU A 702 26.42 45.09 12.90
C GLU A 702 25.59 45.63 14.08
N THR A 703 24.31 45.91 13.83
CA THR A 703 23.38 46.40 14.87
C THR A 703 23.14 45.35 15.95
N GLN A 704 23.08 44.07 15.56
CA GLN A 704 22.90 42.95 16.47
C GLN A 704 24.15 42.74 17.34
N HIS A 705 25.35 42.83 16.77
CA HIS A 705 26.61 42.78 17.52
C HIS A 705 26.75 43.95 18.51
N ARG A 706 26.31 45.16 18.12
CA ARG A 706 26.39 46.36 18.96
C ARG A 706 25.39 46.35 20.11
N LEU A 707 24.12 46.02 19.83
CA LEU A 707 23.04 46.14 20.81
C LEU A 707 22.78 44.85 21.60
N ARG A 708 23.15 43.69 21.05
CA ARG A 708 22.92 42.35 21.63
C ARG A 708 21.48 42.15 22.11
N MET A 709 20.53 42.71 21.38
CA MET A 709 19.11 42.58 21.69
C MET A 709 18.59 41.19 21.25
N PRO A 710 17.47 40.71 21.80
CA PRO A 710 16.84 39.49 21.28
C PRO A 710 16.47 39.66 19.80
N ASN A 711 17.02 38.81 18.93
CA ASN A 711 16.72 38.77 17.49
C ASN A 711 16.22 37.39 17.05
N MET A 712 15.52 36.69 17.95
CA MET A 712 15.07 35.32 17.70
C MET A 712 13.86 35.31 16.78
N PRO A 713 13.87 34.53 15.68
CA PRO A 713 12.65 34.21 14.96
C PRO A 713 11.65 33.50 15.87
N VAL A 714 10.37 33.76 15.66
CA VAL A 714 9.29 33.15 16.45
C VAL A 714 8.63 32.01 15.68
N ARG A 715 8.75 32.02 14.34
CA ARG A 715 8.04 31.09 13.46
C ARG A 715 8.95 29.99 12.92
N PRO A 716 8.55 28.71 13.00
CA PRO A 716 9.27 27.60 12.36
C PRO A 716 9.53 27.81 10.86
N GLU A 717 8.59 28.45 10.16
CA GLU A 717 8.70 28.75 8.73
C GLU A 717 9.87 29.69 8.43
N THR A 718 10.23 30.59 9.35
CA THR A 718 11.43 31.44 9.22
C THR A 718 12.69 30.58 9.24
N TYR A 719 12.79 29.61 10.15
CA TYR A 719 13.94 28.70 10.21
C TYR A 719 14.02 27.81 8.96
N ASN A 720 12.88 27.33 8.47
CA ASN A 720 12.80 26.58 7.21
C ASN A 720 13.37 27.41 6.04
N ALA A 721 12.97 28.68 5.95
CA ALA A 721 13.44 29.58 4.90
C ALA A 721 14.95 29.90 5.00
N LEU A 722 15.47 30.06 6.22
CA LEU A 722 16.90 30.25 6.46
C LEU A 722 17.71 29.01 6.05
N HIS A 723 17.20 27.82 6.36
CA HIS A 723 17.81 26.56 5.93
C HIS A 723 17.84 26.44 4.40
N ASP A 724 16.75 26.79 3.73
CA ASP A 724 16.67 26.73 2.26
C ASP A 724 17.58 27.78 1.60
N LEU A 725 17.65 29.01 2.16
CA LEU A 725 18.62 30.03 1.74
C LEU A 725 20.07 29.51 1.85
N ALA A 726 20.40 28.90 2.98
CA ALA A 726 21.73 28.37 3.22
C ALA A 726 22.07 27.24 2.24
N THR A 727 21.22 26.22 2.13
CA THR A 727 21.47 25.03 1.31
C THR A 727 21.38 25.29 -0.20
N THR A 728 20.50 26.19 -0.63
CA THR A 728 20.25 26.46 -2.06
C THR A 728 21.16 27.54 -2.63
N ILE A 729 21.59 28.49 -1.80
CA ILE A 729 22.36 29.66 -2.26
C ILE A 729 23.74 29.72 -1.61
N LEU A 730 23.82 29.75 -0.28
CA LEU A 730 25.08 30.07 0.41
C LEU A 730 26.09 28.94 0.39
N ASP A 731 25.65 27.70 0.62
CA ASP A 731 26.51 26.52 0.59
C ASP A 731 27.17 26.35 -0.80
N PRO A 732 26.44 26.44 -1.95
CA PRO A 732 27.05 26.44 -3.28
C PRO A 732 28.02 27.60 -3.54
N VAL A 733 27.69 28.81 -3.06
CA VAL A 733 28.61 29.96 -3.17
C VAL A 733 29.89 29.68 -2.39
N VAL A 734 29.79 29.15 -1.17
CA VAL A 734 30.96 28.78 -0.35
C VAL A 734 31.76 27.64 -0.99
N GLU A 735 31.09 26.69 -1.61
CA GLU A 735 31.73 25.57 -2.31
C GLU A 735 32.54 26.04 -3.53
N TYR A 736 32.07 27.06 -4.24
CA TYR A 736 32.73 27.59 -5.43
C TYR A 736 33.81 28.64 -5.11
N PHE A 737 33.48 29.65 -4.30
CA PHE A 737 34.33 30.81 -4.02
C PHE A 737 35.09 30.73 -2.67
N GLY A 738 34.80 29.74 -1.83
CA GLY A 738 35.38 29.64 -0.49
C GLY A 738 34.56 30.38 0.59
N PRO A 739 35.08 30.50 1.82
CA PRO A 739 34.34 31.05 2.95
C PRO A 739 33.79 32.46 2.70
N ILE A 740 32.55 32.71 3.10
CA ILE A 740 31.91 34.03 3.00
C ILE A 740 31.74 34.66 4.38
N ARG A 741 31.72 35.99 4.42
CA ARG A 741 31.40 36.77 5.62
C ARG A 741 30.00 37.36 5.52
N LEU A 742 29.11 36.88 6.37
CA LEU A 742 27.76 37.42 6.53
C LEU A 742 27.83 38.79 7.21
N THR A 743 27.12 39.77 6.65
CA THR A 743 27.10 41.16 7.14
C THR A 743 25.72 41.61 7.60
N TYR A 744 24.67 40.96 7.09
CA TYR A 744 23.31 41.13 7.54
C TYR A 744 22.49 39.87 7.20
N GLY A 745 21.48 39.56 8.00
CA GLY A 745 20.74 38.30 7.89
C GLY A 745 19.32 38.48 8.42
N PHE A 746 18.83 37.52 9.22
CA PHE A 746 17.49 37.65 9.80
C PHE A 746 17.37 38.92 10.67
N SER A 747 16.25 39.61 10.54
CA SER A 747 15.97 40.82 11.32
C SER A 747 14.54 40.79 11.86
N SER A 748 14.44 40.58 13.16
CA SER A 748 13.19 40.70 13.90
C SER A 748 12.64 42.13 13.82
N ARG A 749 11.35 42.26 14.09
CA ARG A 749 10.68 43.58 14.15
C ARG A 749 11.36 44.53 15.13
N ASP A 750 11.80 44.02 16.28
CA ASP A 750 12.41 44.83 17.33
C ASP A 750 13.83 45.25 16.98
N LEU A 751 14.62 44.38 16.32
CA LEU A 751 15.92 44.76 15.79
C LEU A 751 15.77 45.79 14.65
N SER A 752 14.85 45.55 13.72
CA SER A 752 14.56 46.45 12.59
C SER A 752 14.19 47.87 13.04
N ARG A 753 13.48 48.04 14.16
CA ARG A 753 13.15 49.36 14.73
C ARG A 753 14.38 50.18 15.15
N GLN A 754 15.49 49.51 15.45
CA GLN A 754 16.75 50.14 15.86
C GLN A 754 17.66 50.51 14.68
N ILE A 755 17.23 50.23 13.44
CA ILE A 755 17.98 50.51 12.22
C ILE A 755 17.28 51.66 11.48
N PRO A 756 17.70 52.93 11.70
CA PRO A 756 16.95 54.12 11.25
C PRO A 756 17.00 54.34 9.73
N SER A 757 17.93 53.71 9.02
CA SER A 757 18.05 53.77 7.55
C SER A 757 18.79 52.52 7.02
N ARG A 758 18.74 52.28 5.70
CA ARG A 758 19.40 51.17 4.95
C ARG A 758 18.66 49.83 4.89
N ILE A 759 17.53 49.69 5.57
CA ILE A 759 16.67 48.49 5.47
C ILE A 759 15.32 48.83 4.87
N ALA A 760 14.69 47.86 4.21
CA ALA A 760 13.33 47.99 3.69
C ALA A 760 12.46 46.78 4.09
N PRO A 761 12.05 46.66 5.38
CA PRO A 761 11.44 45.44 5.93
C PRO A 761 10.22 44.90 5.16
N ARG A 762 9.46 45.77 4.49
CA ARG A 762 8.29 45.36 3.69
C ARG A 762 8.63 44.90 2.26
N LEU A 763 9.80 45.28 1.77
CA LEU A 763 10.28 45.00 0.41
C LEU A 763 11.40 43.95 0.40
N ASP A 764 11.84 43.53 1.57
CA ASP A 764 13.04 42.73 1.77
C ASP A 764 12.73 41.54 2.71
N GLN A 765 13.29 40.38 2.39
CA GLN A 765 12.97 39.10 3.02
C GLN A 765 13.83 38.80 4.25
N HIS A 766 14.56 39.79 4.78
CA HIS A 766 15.25 39.66 6.08
C HIS A 766 14.30 39.40 7.27
N ALA A 767 13.02 39.81 7.17
CA ALA A 767 12.00 39.45 8.17
C ALA A 767 11.39 38.06 7.95
N ALA A 768 11.75 37.39 6.85
CA ALA A 768 11.27 36.08 6.45
C ALA A 768 9.74 35.91 6.57
N TYR A 769 9.27 34.91 7.33
CA TYR A 769 7.85 34.60 7.52
C TYR A 769 7.22 35.26 8.75
N GLU A 770 7.93 36.20 9.41
CA GLU A 770 7.46 36.86 10.61
C GLU A 770 6.30 37.84 10.35
N PHE A 771 5.48 38.02 11.38
CA PHE A 771 4.29 38.88 11.33
C PHE A 771 4.50 40.21 12.04
N ASP A 772 3.79 41.24 11.58
CA ASP A 772 3.70 42.52 12.27
C ASP A 772 2.69 42.46 13.44
N GLY A 773 2.52 43.60 14.12
CA GLY A 773 1.61 43.69 15.27
C GLY A 773 0.12 43.57 14.92
N GLN A 774 -0.23 43.51 13.63
CA GLN A 774 -1.59 43.30 13.14
C GLN A 774 -1.81 41.87 12.62
N GLY A 775 -0.81 40.99 12.77
CA GLY A 775 -0.88 39.60 12.29
C GLY A 775 -0.66 39.43 10.79
N LYS A 776 -0.15 40.46 10.09
CA LYS A 776 0.18 40.39 8.66
C LYS A 776 1.66 40.08 8.47
N MET A 777 2.01 39.28 7.45
CA MET A 777 3.41 39.09 7.05
C MET A 777 4.13 40.42 6.84
N ILE A 778 5.29 40.57 7.48
CA ILE A 778 6.12 41.79 7.36
C ILE A 778 6.56 41.97 5.91
N CYS A 779 7.05 40.90 5.27
CA CYS A 779 7.30 40.84 3.84
C CYS A 779 6.36 39.81 3.19
N PRO A 780 5.47 40.21 2.26
CA PRO A 780 4.50 39.29 1.66
C PRO A 780 5.13 38.26 0.70
N ARG A 781 6.40 38.41 0.33
CA ARG A 781 7.10 37.46 -0.57
C ARG A 781 7.47 36.14 0.13
N GLY A 782 7.51 36.11 1.47
CA GLY A 782 8.04 34.96 2.21
C GLY A 782 9.52 34.72 1.95
N GLY A 783 10.02 33.52 2.20
CA GLY A 783 11.43 33.18 1.99
C GLY A 783 12.38 33.83 3.01
N ALA A 784 13.65 33.99 2.68
CA ALA A 784 14.67 34.58 3.54
C ALA A 784 15.74 35.32 2.71
N ALA A 785 16.44 36.27 3.32
CA ALA A 785 17.54 36.98 2.67
C ALA A 785 18.75 37.18 3.59
N CYS A 786 19.91 37.37 2.98
CA CYS A 786 21.13 37.77 3.66
C CYS A 786 21.97 38.72 2.79
N ASP A 787 22.85 39.45 3.45
CA ASP A 787 23.89 40.26 2.84
C ASP A 787 25.25 39.65 3.18
N PHE A 788 26.08 39.38 2.18
CA PHE A 788 27.40 38.78 2.41
C PHE A 788 28.46 39.32 1.45
N ILE A 789 29.71 39.14 1.84
CA ILE A 789 30.88 39.42 1.01
C ILE A 789 31.80 38.20 0.99
N VAL A 790 32.43 37.95 -0.15
CA VAL A 790 33.53 37.00 -0.26
C VAL A 790 34.80 37.83 -0.17
N ASP A 791 35.59 37.63 0.87
CA ASP A 791 36.82 38.40 1.04
C ASP A 791 37.82 38.01 -0.06
N ASP A 792 38.53 38.98 -0.63
CA ASP A 792 39.52 38.84 -1.72
C ASP A 792 39.00 38.43 -3.12
N GLU A 793 37.67 38.42 -3.35
CA GLU A 793 37.05 38.15 -4.65
C GLU A 793 36.32 39.38 -5.24
N ASP A 794 36.15 39.43 -6.58
CA ASP A 794 35.33 40.48 -7.22
C ASP A 794 33.83 40.16 -7.05
N MET A 795 33.13 40.97 -6.25
CA MET A 795 31.70 40.75 -6.02
C MET A 795 30.85 40.91 -7.29
N GLU A 796 31.32 41.55 -8.37
CA GLU A 796 30.61 41.49 -9.65
C GLU A 796 30.62 40.08 -10.24
N GLU A 797 31.74 39.37 -10.14
CA GLU A 797 31.90 37.99 -10.60
C GLU A 797 31.03 37.04 -9.78
N VAL A 798 31.06 37.18 -8.45
CA VAL A 798 30.20 36.41 -7.54
C VAL A 798 28.72 36.62 -7.90
N ALA A 799 28.28 37.88 -8.08
CA ALA A 799 26.90 38.19 -8.46
C ALA A 799 26.50 37.52 -9.79
N ARG A 800 27.35 37.60 -10.81
CA ARG A 800 27.10 37.01 -12.13
C ARG A 800 27.08 35.49 -12.08
N TRP A 801 27.94 34.87 -11.27
CA TRP A 801 27.95 33.43 -11.10
C TRP A 801 26.66 32.94 -10.43
N ILE A 802 26.20 33.62 -9.38
CA ILE A 802 24.90 33.30 -8.74
C ILE A 802 23.77 33.39 -9.77
N MET A 803 23.77 34.46 -10.58
CA MET A 803 22.73 34.64 -11.61
C MET A 803 22.68 33.54 -12.66
N ALA A 804 23.83 32.94 -12.99
CA ALA A 804 23.93 31.91 -14.01
C ALA A 804 23.67 30.50 -13.47
N ASN A 805 23.94 30.26 -12.19
CA ASN A 805 24.02 28.90 -11.65
C ASN A 805 23.00 28.57 -10.57
N LEU A 806 22.43 29.56 -9.88
CA LEU A 806 21.61 29.32 -8.69
C LEU A 806 20.17 29.86 -8.81
N PRO A 807 19.18 29.21 -8.18
CA PRO A 807 17.79 29.65 -8.20
C PRO A 807 17.49 30.66 -7.08
N PHE A 808 17.99 31.89 -7.22
CA PHE A 808 17.74 33.00 -6.28
C PHE A 808 16.43 33.76 -6.59
N ASP A 809 15.79 34.35 -5.59
CA ASP A 809 14.61 35.19 -5.79
C ASP A 809 15.01 36.59 -6.27
N ARG A 810 15.80 37.30 -5.46
CA ARG A 810 16.32 38.63 -5.80
C ARG A 810 17.79 38.79 -5.44
N LEU A 811 18.51 39.55 -6.26
CA LEU A 811 19.90 39.90 -6.04
C LEU A 811 20.08 41.41 -6.18
N TYR A 812 20.67 42.07 -5.18
CA TYR A 812 21.06 43.47 -5.29
C TYR A 812 22.57 43.62 -5.15
N TYR A 813 23.19 44.12 -6.22
CA TYR A 813 24.61 44.35 -6.32
C TYR A 813 24.95 45.82 -6.04
N TYR A 814 25.92 46.07 -5.15
CA TYR A 814 26.20 47.40 -4.61
C TYR A 814 27.57 47.99 -5.02
N GLY A 815 28.41 47.22 -5.72
CA GLY A 815 29.78 47.54 -6.14
C GLY A 815 30.77 46.41 -5.77
N ASN A 816 31.97 46.42 -6.37
CA ASN A 816 32.90 45.27 -6.34
C ASN A 816 33.41 44.96 -4.93
N ASP A 817 33.59 45.98 -4.07
CA ASP A 817 34.10 45.81 -2.69
C ASP A 817 33.00 45.90 -1.63
N ARG A 818 31.75 45.57 -1.99
CA ARG A 818 30.59 45.71 -1.10
C ARG A 818 29.79 44.41 -1.00
N PRO A 819 29.15 44.15 0.15
CA PRO A 819 28.27 42.99 0.29
C PRO A 819 27.18 42.97 -0.79
N ILE A 820 26.88 41.78 -1.30
CA ILE A 820 25.70 41.51 -2.14
C ILE A 820 24.54 41.16 -1.23
N HIS A 821 23.37 41.66 -1.56
CA HIS A 821 22.12 41.14 -1.02
C HIS A 821 21.60 40.02 -1.92
N VAL A 822 21.27 38.87 -1.34
CA VAL A 822 20.59 37.78 -2.04
C VAL A 822 19.43 37.26 -1.21
N SER A 823 18.33 36.93 -1.87
CA SER A 823 17.17 36.30 -1.26
C SER A 823 16.80 34.98 -1.91
N TYR A 824 16.18 34.11 -1.12
CA TYR A 824 15.57 32.86 -1.51
C TYR A 824 14.05 32.96 -1.29
N ALA A 825 13.28 32.36 -2.19
CA ALA A 825 11.85 32.10 -2.03
C ALA A 825 11.52 30.74 -2.64
N GLU A 826 10.40 30.13 -2.23
CA GLU A 826 9.96 28.81 -2.73
C GLU A 826 9.72 28.81 -4.25
N ALA A 827 9.22 29.93 -4.78
CA ALA A 827 9.08 30.20 -6.21
C ALA A 827 9.96 31.41 -6.59
N PRO A 828 11.26 31.20 -6.86
CA PRO A 828 12.21 32.29 -7.08
C PRO A 828 11.95 33.03 -8.40
N GLU A 829 11.97 34.38 -8.38
CA GLU A 829 11.79 35.20 -9.59
C GLU A 829 13.06 35.43 -10.42
N GLY A 830 14.26 35.22 -9.84
CA GLY A 830 15.54 35.42 -10.54
C GLY A 830 15.85 36.87 -10.91
N LEU A 831 15.36 37.86 -10.14
CA LEU A 831 15.50 39.28 -10.49
C LEU A 831 16.76 39.90 -9.88
N ALA A 832 17.69 40.35 -10.74
CA ALA A 832 18.92 41.00 -10.32
C ALA A 832 18.93 42.51 -10.61
N TYR A 833 19.46 43.31 -9.68
CA TYR A 833 19.54 44.76 -9.77
C TYR A 833 20.92 45.29 -9.35
N GLU A 834 21.45 46.24 -10.11
CA GLU A 834 22.64 47.03 -9.78
C GLU A 834 22.21 48.36 -9.14
N MET A 835 22.73 48.66 -7.96
CA MET A 835 22.33 49.81 -7.15
C MET A 835 23.28 51.00 -7.35
N LYS A 836 22.98 51.87 -8.33
CA LYS A 836 23.81 53.06 -8.63
C LYS A 836 23.45 54.27 -7.77
N ALA A 837 24.46 54.98 -7.30
CA ALA A 837 24.26 56.25 -6.58
C ALA A 837 23.69 57.32 -7.54
N ALA A 838 22.56 57.92 -7.17
CA ALA A 838 22.03 59.11 -7.84
C ALA A 838 22.66 60.37 -7.23
N THR A 839 22.56 61.50 -7.95
CA THR A 839 23.10 62.82 -7.58
C THR A 839 22.59 63.37 -6.25
N ASN A 840 21.51 62.82 -5.69
CA ASN A 840 20.93 63.19 -4.39
C ASN A 840 21.35 62.26 -3.23
N GLY A 841 22.30 61.35 -3.46
CA GLY A 841 22.78 60.39 -2.46
C GLY A 841 21.90 59.14 -2.26
N ARG A 842 20.73 59.04 -2.92
CA ARG A 842 19.89 57.83 -2.92
C ARG A 842 20.38 56.85 -4.01
N ARG A 843 20.30 55.54 -3.76
CA ARG A 843 20.63 54.51 -4.77
C ARG A 843 19.39 54.10 -5.55
N LEU A 844 19.48 54.05 -6.87
CA LEU A 844 18.39 53.62 -7.75
C LEU A 844 18.70 52.24 -8.36
N PRO A 845 17.77 51.27 -8.28
CA PRO A 845 17.95 49.95 -8.88
C PRO A 845 17.88 50.05 -10.41
N ARG A 846 18.86 49.45 -11.10
CA ARG A 846 18.82 49.20 -12.55
C ARG A 846 18.90 47.69 -12.81
N PRO A 847 18.15 47.14 -13.78
CA PRO A 847 18.24 45.71 -14.09
C PRO A 847 19.68 45.29 -14.37
N PHE A 848 20.18 44.32 -13.61
CA PHE A 848 21.52 43.77 -13.78
C PHE A 848 21.39 42.59 -14.73
N ARG A 849 21.80 42.78 -15.99
CA ARG A 849 21.62 41.78 -17.05
C ARG A 849 22.84 40.86 -17.12
N SER A 850 22.59 39.56 -17.26
CA SER A 850 23.58 38.63 -17.82
C SER A 850 24.01 39.18 -19.17
N ARG A 851 25.31 39.30 -19.40
CA ARG A 851 25.81 39.60 -20.75
C ARG A 851 25.60 38.39 -21.65
#